data_AF-A0A2G6UHE3-F1
#
_entry.id   AF-A0A2G6UHE3-F1
#
_cell.length_a   1.000
_cell.length_b   1.000
_cell.length_c   1.000
_cell.angle_alpha   90.00
_cell.angle_beta   90.00
_cell.angle_gamma   90.00
#
_symmetry.space_group_name_H-M   'P 1'
#
loop_
_entity.id
_entity.type
_entity.pdbx_description
1 polymer ?
#
loop_
_entity_poly.entity_id
_entity_poly.type
_entity_poly.pdbx_seq_one_letter_code
_entity_poly.pdbx_strand_id
1 'polypeptide(L)'
;MGGQHSLRGYLVQSLITVIDSLSNNDWGSVTLEPNKESEKVDIKWTYSNGEKKVAQVKSSINTFKYFKVQQWCTELENSTPDATHYELILVGHPAEKLIGLDKLDNVIIAPFKPLNMNSLLDEASVKIDKFYEAHGKAKITASVRELLVKILIQEMNFNAISGKEVLRTEFEALLLEWIETIEKQIILNPWSLFAPPHADENVSLGNRIVENIFELIGWNNFNKNEIIKLYDEHLGEEIDQILDFRGEIESGLMDNTDDFIMVNVEHDVTYPDDPKDIIYSHIERTNLFSKHFKNEHKIPVKRNEETKIYSILFSLSSDNTELNEDFIYKSYEYFRREKLEEDIQYLMVDNAHATFLISSIISAKNYRQELPVKFLYPITDLNSSPGKIGKRDLQLPPQYINSSVIPIVKESYDKISILLYCSDKFSPDYLKKLIWLIISLTSGYGNEYKIYFPDYDNNYDNDVKDIVRSFNDPELIAKLKVEKFDRVDSNAISNIKANSSLLSNEIYNETTLPSKDTSKILNKAFIEILPYGDVLKPFLKTDAILSNDLKIFLSKRGLFVKSADKKKLIAAITPILFSPRELEDFKEMIDIKEKTAKTSQEIFKLTSKKSIEEVVKEFAPINIDNITKDTNTKILGTPKFQENPERPKEYIMELKTEKKDPTNYLSVNTLYGKILISCRIDNGNLLINSVKTTTVDDKLIASRIITANKNNLVDKKIIENDSIQLLFSRFGSNRERVNFLLSFSNISDSVLFSEAEIQKIKYKFDKNQTIPDGLKDRSERDIVTYLNGKDLGGLIDISDEEFKKLLLLDEVEVHYKYNWQNIKNGWYSVKYNFSNSLYNKKGVEGVFRSEPYLYLSDPVKKLSNIDRLKKDLANAIEDLKITKLKEYNII
;
A
#
# COMPACT_ATOMS: atom_id res chain seq x y z
N MET A 1 32.53 26.20 18.93
CA MET A 1 32.42 25.09 17.96
C MET A 1 30.96 24.65 17.95
N GLY A 2 30.36 24.38 16.79
CA GLY A 2 29.00 23.84 16.70
C GLY A 2 28.96 22.33 17.00
N GLY A 3 27.82 21.81 17.48
CA GLY A 3 27.70 20.41 17.92
C GLY A 3 28.08 19.35 16.87
N GLN A 4 27.80 19.61 15.58
CA GLN A 4 28.19 18.71 14.48
C GLN A 4 29.71 18.56 14.33
N HIS A 5 30.48 19.62 14.60
CA HIS A 5 31.94 19.56 14.49
C HIS A 5 32.57 18.72 15.60
N SER A 6 32.00 18.80 16.82
CA SER A 6 32.43 17.97 17.95
C SER A 6 32.10 16.49 17.71
N LEU A 7 30.89 16.17 17.25
CA LEU A 7 30.51 14.78 16.92
C LEU A 7 31.42 14.15 15.87
N ARG A 8 31.78 14.90 14.81
CA ARG A 8 32.74 14.42 13.81
C ARG A 8 34.12 14.19 14.39
N GLY A 9 34.56 15.02 15.34
CA GLY A 9 35.83 14.86 16.05
C GLY A 9 35.92 13.50 16.74
N TYR A 10 34.92 13.18 17.56
CA TYR A 10 34.82 11.90 18.28
C TYR A 10 34.73 10.69 17.35
N LEU A 11 33.98 10.82 16.26
CA LEU A 11 33.87 9.76 15.26
C LEU A 11 35.23 9.45 14.60
N VAL A 12 35.98 10.50 14.21
CA VAL A 12 37.31 10.34 13.62
C VAL A 12 38.29 9.74 14.62
N GLN A 13 38.29 10.19 15.89
CA GLN A 13 39.12 9.62 16.94
C GLN A 13 38.86 8.11 17.10
N SER A 14 37.60 7.71 17.21
CA SER A 14 37.20 6.31 17.34
C SER A 14 37.66 5.47 16.16
N LEU A 15 37.51 5.99 14.94
CA LEU A 15 37.90 5.30 13.72
C LEU A 15 39.42 5.12 13.62
N ILE A 16 40.19 6.14 14.00
CA ILE A 16 41.66 6.03 14.09
C ILE A 16 42.08 5.00 15.13
N THR A 17 41.45 4.98 16.31
CA THR A 17 41.70 3.96 17.33
C THR A 17 41.51 2.55 16.78
N VAL A 18 40.41 2.31 16.06
CA VAL A 18 40.13 1.00 15.43
C VAL A 18 41.18 0.67 14.36
N ILE A 19 41.46 1.61 13.44
CA ILE A 19 42.43 1.41 12.35
C ILE A 19 43.81 1.04 12.89
N ASP A 20 44.32 1.80 13.86
CA ASP A 20 45.67 1.61 14.37
C ASP A 20 45.77 0.36 15.25
N SER A 21 44.72 0.05 16.02
CA SER A 21 44.65 -1.18 16.83
C SER A 21 44.66 -2.44 15.97
N LEU A 22 44.06 -2.39 14.77
CA LEU A 22 44.13 -3.45 13.76
C LEU A 22 45.44 -3.49 12.96
N SER A 23 46.23 -2.41 12.99
CA SER A 23 47.47 -2.29 12.22
C SER A 23 48.70 -2.77 12.98
N ASN A 24 48.69 -2.61 14.30
CA ASN A 24 49.83 -2.86 15.15
C ASN A 24 49.58 -4.07 16.07
N ASN A 25 50.55 -5.01 16.09
CA ASN A 25 50.43 -6.24 16.86
C ASN A 25 51.10 -6.20 18.25
N ASP A 26 51.72 -5.09 18.63
CA ASP A 26 52.62 -5.05 19.78
C ASP A 26 51.97 -4.45 21.05
N TRP A 27 50.80 -3.82 20.93
CA TRP A 27 50.11 -3.20 22.06
C TRP A 27 49.41 -4.25 22.96
N GLY A 28 49.42 -4.03 24.27
CA GLY A 28 48.76 -4.86 25.28
C GLY A 28 47.38 -4.35 25.70
N SER A 29 47.20 -3.03 25.78
CA SER A 29 45.89 -2.38 25.98
C SER A 29 45.78 -1.06 25.21
N VAL A 30 44.53 -0.65 24.92
CA VAL A 30 44.19 0.63 24.31
C VAL A 30 43.10 1.33 25.11
N THR A 31 43.15 2.65 25.21
CA THR A 31 42.12 3.48 25.86
C THR A 31 41.85 4.70 25.00
N LEU A 32 40.60 4.87 24.56
CA LEU A 32 40.10 6.09 23.93
C LEU A 32 39.57 7.02 25.04
N GLU A 33 39.94 8.30 24.99
CA GLU A 33 39.62 9.31 26.02
C GLU A 33 40.00 8.85 27.45
N PRO A 34 41.29 8.64 27.75
CA PRO A 34 41.73 8.10 29.03
C PRO A 34 41.57 9.08 30.20
N ASN A 35 40.83 8.69 31.24
CA ASN A 35 40.57 9.54 32.43
C ASN A 35 41.81 9.99 33.22
N LYS A 36 42.91 9.24 33.13
CA LYS A 36 44.12 9.45 33.94
C LYS A 36 45.20 10.26 33.22
N GLU A 37 44.94 10.69 31.99
CA GLU A 37 45.85 11.51 31.20
C GLU A 37 45.33 12.94 31.06
N SER A 38 46.11 13.81 30.43
CA SER A 38 45.65 15.15 30.06
C SER A 38 44.52 15.10 29.03
N GLU A 39 43.64 16.10 29.03
CA GLU A 39 42.64 16.36 27.95
C GLU A 39 43.26 16.53 26.55
N LYS A 40 44.59 16.52 26.44
CA LYS A 40 45.33 16.56 25.18
C LYS A 40 45.56 15.18 24.59
N VAL A 41 45.38 14.11 25.37
CA VAL A 41 45.53 12.73 24.92
C VAL A 41 44.16 12.19 24.54
N ASP A 42 43.99 11.92 23.25
CA ASP A 42 42.75 11.35 22.74
C ASP A 42 42.83 9.82 22.80
N ILE A 43 44.01 9.24 22.55
CA ILE A 43 44.22 7.78 22.53
C ILE A 43 45.50 7.42 23.29
N LYS A 44 45.43 6.35 24.08
CA LYS A 44 46.60 5.78 24.77
C LYS A 44 46.72 4.29 24.49
N TRP A 45 47.92 3.84 24.13
CA TRP A 45 48.31 2.44 24.08
C TRP A 45 49.34 2.12 25.17
N THR A 46 49.18 0.97 25.81
CA THR A 46 50.16 0.41 26.75
C THR A 46 50.73 -0.87 26.14
N TYR A 47 52.06 -0.96 26.04
CA TYR A 47 52.75 -2.14 25.52
C TYR A 47 53.04 -3.15 26.63
N SER A 48 53.32 -4.41 26.25
CA SER A 48 53.57 -5.49 27.22
C SER A 48 54.79 -5.26 28.12
N ASN A 49 55.74 -4.42 27.69
CA ASN A 49 56.91 -4.00 28.47
C ASN A 49 56.62 -2.83 29.44
N GLY A 50 55.39 -2.32 29.50
CA GLY A 50 54.98 -1.19 30.32
C GLY A 50 55.20 0.18 29.69
N GLU A 51 55.74 0.24 28.47
CA GLU A 51 55.88 1.49 27.72
C GLU A 51 54.51 2.03 27.31
N LYS A 52 54.42 3.35 27.19
CA LYS A 52 53.20 4.07 26.83
C LYS A 52 53.39 4.86 25.54
N LYS A 53 52.44 4.72 24.63
CA LYS A 53 52.25 5.61 23.47
C LYS A 53 50.98 6.41 23.66
N VAL A 54 51.09 7.73 23.55
CA VAL A 54 49.95 8.64 23.57
C VAL A 54 49.79 9.32 22.22
N ALA A 55 48.56 9.46 21.77
CA ALA A 55 48.24 10.16 20.53
C ALA A 55 47.17 11.23 20.72
N GLN A 56 47.31 12.28 19.91
CA GLN A 56 46.28 13.28 19.72
C GLN A 56 45.81 13.27 18.26
N VAL A 57 44.50 13.33 18.05
CA VAL A 57 43.88 13.33 16.73
C VAL A 57 43.27 14.71 16.47
N LYS A 58 43.62 15.32 15.34
CA LYS A 58 43.01 16.58 14.89
C LYS A 58 42.38 16.39 13.53
N SER A 59 41.08 16.68 13.45
CA SER A 59 40.32 16.65 12.20
C SER A 59 39.83 18.05 11.79
N SER A 60 40.06 18.43 10.53
CA SER A 60 39.71 19.77 10.04
C SER A 60 39.47 19.78 8.53
N ILE A 61 38.42 20.50 8.10
CA ILE A 61 38.22 20.84 6.67
C ILE A 61 39.23 21.92 6.25
N ASN A 62 39.58 22.81 7.19
CA ASN A 62 40.54 23.88 6.95
C ASN A 62 41.98 23.35 7.01
N THR A 63 42.87 23.98 6.26
CA THR A 63 44.29 23.64 6.21
C THR A 63 44.96 23.72 7.59
N PHE A 64 45.72 22.68 7.96
CA PHE A 64 46.54 22.67 9.18
C PHE A 64 47.74 23.61 9.01
N LYS A 65 47.82 24.64 9.87
CA LYS A 65 48.94 25.59 9.88
C LYS A 65 50.10 25.03 10.69
N TYR A 66 51.33 25.16 10.17
CA TYR A 66 52.56 24.66 10.82
C TYR A 66 52.67 25.06 12.30
N PHE A 67 52.47 26.34 12.63
CA PHE A 67 52.60 26.82 14.02
C PHE A 67 51.56 26.18 14.98
N LYS A 68 50.39 25.78 14.47
CA LYS A 68 49.36 25.08 15.27
C LYS A 68 49.75 23.64 15.54
N VAL A 69 50.30 22.97 14.52
CA VAL A 69 50.83 21.61 14.67
C VAL A 69 51.98 21.60 15.67
N GLN A 70 52.92 22.55 15.57
CA GLN A 70 54.00 22.70 16.55
C GLN A 70 53.45 22.94 17.96
N GLN A 71 52.45 23.83 18.12
CA GLN A 71 51.78 24.05 19.40
C GLN A 71 51.20 22.76 19.99
N TRP A 72 50.51 21.95 19.19
CA TRP A 72 49.92 20.69 19.64
C TRP A 72 50.97 19.64 20.02
N CYS A 73 52.06 19.52 19.26
CA CYS A 73 53.18 18.63 19.61
C CYS A 73 53.76 19.00 20.99
N THR A 74 54.05 20.28 21.21
CA THR A 74 54.59 20.76 22.49
C THR A 74 53.59 20.59 23.64
N GLU A 75 52.29 20.79 23.40
CA GLU A 75 51.25 20.55 24.40
C GLU A 75 51.14 19.06 24.77
N LEU A 76 51.15 18.17 23.78
CA LEU A 76 51.05 16.72 23.99
C LEU A 76 52.22 16.20 24.84
N GLU A 77 53.45 16.54 24.46
CA GLU A 77 54.68 16.11 25.15
C GLU A 77 54.74 16.60 26.60
N ASN A 78 54.48 17.89 26.83
CA ASN A 78 54.53 18.47 28.18
C ASN A 78 53.42 17.93 29.10
N SER A 79 52.30 17.50 28.53
CA SER A 79 51.12 17.08 29.29
C SER A 79 51.18 15.63 29.78
N THR A 80 52.07 14.80 29.21
CA THR A 80 52.21 13.38 29.54
C THR A 80 53.70 12.96 29.56
N PRO A 81 54.50 13.45 30.51
CA PRO A 81 55.96 13.24 30.52
C PRO A 81 56.39 11.80 30.83
N ASP A 82 55.47 10.95 31.27
CA ASP A 82 55.68 9.53 31.54
C ASP A 82 55.42 8.63 30.31
N ALA A 83 55.01 9.21 29.18
CA ALA A 83 54.91 8.50 27.92
C ALA A 83 56.27 8.37 27.23
N THR A 84 56.48 7.24 26.58
CA THR A 84 57.73 6.93 25.85
C THR A 84 57.64 7.32 24.38
N HIS A 85 56.42 7.39 23.83
CA HIS A 85 56.15 7.67 22.44
C HIS A 85 54.97 8.64 22.32
N TYR A 86 55.15 9.69 21.50
CA TYR A 86 54.12 10.69 21.25
C TYR A 86 53.80 10.74 19.76
N GLU A 87 52.52 10.76 19.42
CA GLU A 87 52.06 10.80 18.03
C GLU A 87 50.96 11.84 17.82
N LEU A 88 51.06 12.60 16.74
CA LEU A 88 50.02 13.53 16.31
C LEU A 88 49.45 13.07 14.98
N ILE A 89 48.14 12.83 14.96
CA ILE A 89 47.40 12.30 13.80
C ILE A 89 46.54 13.40 13.21
N LEU A 90 46.82 13.78 11.96
CA LEU A 90 46.19 14.89 11.27
C LEU A 90 45.28 14.38 10.14
N VAL A 91 43.97 14.59 10.28
CA VAL A 91 42.94 14.16 9.33
C VAL A 91 42.33 15.38 8.63
N GLY A 92 42.74 15.61 7.38
CA GLY A 92 42.40 16.82 6.62
C GLY A 92 43.57 17.30 5.76
N HIS A 93 43.54 18.57 5.38
CA HIS A 93 44.53 19.13 4.43
C HIS A 93 45.75 19.73 5.17
N PRO A 94 46.98 19.24 4.96
CA PRO A 94 48.17 19.88 5.50
C PRO A 94 48.59 21.12 4.71
N ALA A 95 49.28 22.05 5.37
CA ALA A 95 50.07 23.07 4.67
C ALA A 95 51.30 22.44 4.00
N GLU A 96 51.80 23.02 2.91
CA GLU A 96 52.97 22.51 2.16
C GLU A 96 54.18 22.19 3.04
N LYS A 97 54.45 23.02 4.05
CA LYS A 97 55.57 22.84 4.99
C LYS A 97 55.47 21.59 5.87
N LEU A 98 54.30 20.96 5.95
CA LEU A 98 54.05 19.76 6.74
C LEU A 98 54.14 18.49 5.88
N ILE A 99 54.11 18.60 4.55
CA ILE A 99 54.14 17.45 3.64
C ILE A 99 55.54 16.83 3.69
N GLY A 100 55.62 15.53 4.02
CA GLY A 100 56.89 14.80 4.15
C GLY A 100 57.65 15.05 5.46
N LEU A 101 57.01 15.69 6.45
CA LEU A 101 57.56 15.85 7.79
C LEU A 101 57.11 14.68 8.68
N ASP A 102 58.03 13.79 9.04
CA ASP A 102 57.70 12.58 9.81
C ASP A 102 57.80 12.78 11.32
N LYS A 103 58.45 13.87 11.76
CA LYS A 103 58.70 14.15 13.17
C LYS A 103 58.84 15.65 13.42
N LEU A 104 58.27 16.12 14.54
CA LEU A 104 58.44 17.48 15.03
C LEU A 104 58.73 17.39 16.53
N ASP A 105 59.91 17.87 16.94
CA ASP A 105 60.47 17.64 18.28
C ASP A 105 60.53 16.15 18.62
N ASN A 106 59.96 15.70 19.74
CA ASN A 106 59.86 14.28 20.09
C ASN A 106 58.56 13.60 19.62
N VAL A 107 57.68 14.34 18.93
CA VAL A 107 56.37 13.86 18.48
C VAL A 107 56.43 13.39 17.02
N ILE A 108 56.00 12.16 16.78
CA ILE A 108 55.86 11.58 15.45
C ILE A 108 54.61 12.18 14.79
N ILE A 109 54.74 12.61 13.54
CA ILE A 109 53.59 13.06 12.75
C ILE A 109 53.14 11.87 11.89
N ALA A 110 51.93 11.38 12.14
CA ALA A 110 51.41 10.25 11.37
C ALA A 110 51.16 10.67 9.90
N PRO A 111 51.23 9.72 8.94
CA PRO A 111 50.90 9.99 7.55
C PRO A 111 49.52 10.65 7.40
N PHE A 112 49.45 11.70 6.58
CA PHE A 112 48.21 12.46 6.40
C PHE A 112 47.08 11.61 5.85
N LYS A 113 45.91 11.72 6.47
CA LYS A 113 44.68 11.08 6.01
C LYS A 113 43.68 12.12 5.52
N PRO A 114 42.97 11.87 4.40
CA PRO A 114 41.92 12.77 3.95
C PRO A 114 40.77 12.78 4.98
N LEU A 115 40.11 13.93 5.13
CA LEU A 115 38.88 14.01 5.92
C LEU A 115 37.69 13.51 5.08
N ASN A 116 37.74 12.23 4.70
CA ASN A 116 36.70 11.51 4.00
C ASN A 116 36.32 10.27 4.82
N MET A 117 35.11 10.26 5.36
CA MET A 117 34.65 9.18 6.23
C MET A 117 34.59 7.83 5.51
N ASN A 118 34.19 7.83 4.23
CA ASN A 118 34.11 6.59 3.44
C ASN A 118 35.51 6.00 3.26
N SER A 119 36.50 6.83 2.91
CA SER A 119 37.89 6.36 2.77
C SER A 119 38.47 5.78 4.06
N LEU A 120 38.15 6.37 5.22
CA LEU A 120 38.59 5.85 6.52
C LEU A 120 37.85 4.55 6.90
N LEU A 121 36.56 4.44 6.58
CA LEU A 121 35.77 3.21 6.76
C LEU A 121 36.30 2.09 5.86
N ASP A 122 36.67 2.40 4.61
CA ASP A 122 37.28 1.46 3.68
C ASP A 122 38.64 0.96 4.20
N GLU A 123 39.47 1.87 4.73
CA GLU A 123 40.76 1.51 5.32
C GLU A 123 40.58 0.56 6.52
N ALA A 124 39.66 0.88 7.43
CA ALA A 124 39.32 0.02 8.56
C ALA A 124 38.79 -1.35 8.08
N SER A 125 37.92 -1.35 7.07
CA SER A 125 37.35 -2.56 6.49
C SER A 125 38.42 -3.49 5.91
N VAL A 126 39.38 -2.95 5.16
CA VAL A 126 40.52 -3.72 4.62
C VAL A 126 41.37 -4.32 5.74
N LYS A 127 41.52 -3.61 6.87
CA LYS A 127 42.31 -4.10 8.01
C LYS A 127 41.59 -5.19 8.80
N ILE A 128 40.26 -5.13 8.93
CA ILE A 128 39.46 -6.23 9.49
C ILE A 128 39.63 -7.50 8.65
N ASP A 129 39.62 -7.37 7.32
CA ASP A 129 39.83 -8.50 6.41
C ASP A 129 41.19 -9.18 6.65
N LYS A 130 42.27 -8.38 6.71
CA LYS A 130 43.63 -8.86 6.98
C LYS A 130 43.77 -9.49 8.37
N PHE A 131 43.15 -8.89 9.38
CA PHE A 131 43.12 -9.47 10.73
C PHE A 131 42.51 -10.87 10.70
N TYR A 132 41.44 -11.07 9.93
CA TYR A 132 40.73 -12.33 9.85
C TYR A 132 41.50 -13.41 9.07
N GLU A 133 42.11 -13.03 7.94
CA GLU A 133 43.02 -13.91 7.19
C GLU A 133 44.17 -14.41 8.09
N ALA A 134 44.74 -13.54 8.92
CA ALA A 134 45.81 -13.90 9.86
C ALA A 134 45.36 -14.90 10.95
N HIS A 135 44.06 -14.99 11.23
CA HIS A 135 43.47 -15.94 12.18
C HIS A 135 42.94 -17.22 11.50
N GLY A 136 43.32 -17.48 10.25
CA GLY A 136 43.02 -18.73 9.53
C GLY A 136 41.60 -18.82 9.01
N LYS A 137 40.93 -17.68 8.79
CA LYS A 137 39.55 -17.59 8.34
C LYS A 137 39.44 -17.07 6.91
N ALA A 138 38.30 -17.32 6.26
CA ALA A 138 38.07 -16.93 4.87
C ALA A 138 37.79 -15.42 4.74
N LYS A 139 38.00 -14.86 3.54
CA LYS A 139 37.81 -13.45 3.24
C LYS A 139 36.36 -12.99 3.47
N ILE A 140 36.17 -11.87 4.15
CA ILE A 140 34.83 -11.37 4.54
C ILE A 140 34.24 -10.51 3.41
N THR A 141 32.93 -10.55 3.19
CA THR A 141 32.26 -9.65 2.21
C THR A 141 32.33 -8.17 2.63
N ALA A 142 32.32 -7.25 1.67
CA ALA A 142 32.46 -5.81 1.93
C ALA A 142 31.43 -5.23 2.92
N SER A 143 30.15 -5.56 2.75
CA SER A 143 29.06 -5.06 3.62
C SER A 143 29.22 -5.52 5.07
N VAL A 144 29.65 -6.77 5.28
CA VAL A 144 29.91 -7.30 6.63
C VAL A 144 31.12 -6.62 7.27
N ARG A 145 32.17 -6.33 6.51
CA ARG A 145 33.33 -5.59 7.03
C ARG A 145 32.93 -4.18 7.47
N GLU A 146 32.15 -3.47 6.67
CA GLU A 146 31.70 -2.12 7.01
C GLU A 146 30.81 -2.12 8.27
N LEU A 147 29.89 -3.10 8.39
CA LEU A 147 29.07 -3.27 9.58
C LEU A 147 29.93 -3.51 10.84
N LEU A 148 30.93 -4.39 10.75
CA LEU A 148 31.86 -4.66 11.85
C LEU A 148 32.65 -3.42 12.25
N VAL A 149 33.10 -2.60 11.29
CA VAL A 149 33.73 -1.31 11.58
C VAL A 149 32.77 -0.42 12.36
N LYS A 150 31.50 -0.29 11.94
CA LYS A 150 30.49 0.54 12.62
C LYS A 150 30.24 0.07 14.06
N ILE A 151 30.13 -1.24 14.28
CA ILE A 151 29.94 -1.82 15.62
C ILE A 151 31.18 -1.57 16.50
N LEU A 152 32.40 -1.76 15.96
CA LEU A 152 33.65 -1.47 16.68
C LEU A 152 33.75 0.01 17.09
N ILE A 153 33.41 0.94 16.19
CA ILE A 153 33.37 2.38 16.50
C ILE A 153 32.38 2.64 17.64
N GLN A 154 31.19 2.04 17.59
CA GLN A 154 30.18 2.23 18.61
C GLN A 154 30.65 1.71 19.98
N GLU A 155 31.27 0.54 20.01
CA GLU A 155 31.85 -0.04 21.23
C GLU A 155 32.98 0.84 21.78
N MET A 156 33.87 1.35 20.93
CA MET A 156 34.92 2.27 21.35
C MET A 156 34.37 3.56 21.93
N ASN A 157 33.31 4.12 21.34
CA ASN A 157 32.62 5.28 21.89
C ASN A 157 31.99 5.00 23.26
N PHE A 158 31.36 3.83 23.45
CA PHE A 158 30.82 3.44 24.75
C PHE A 158 31.92 3.32 25.82
N ASN A 159 33.06 2.74 25.44
CA ASN A 159 34.21 2.60 26.33
C ASN A 159 34.84 3.96 26.68
N ALA A 160 34.87 4.90 25.73
CA ALA A 160 35.37 6.26 25.93
C ALA A 160 34.58 7.08 26.96
N ILE A 161 33.26 6.87 27.09
CA ILE A 161 32.42 7.55 28.10
C ILE A 161 32.95 7.34 29.52
N SER A 162 33.55 6.17 29.78
CA SER A 162 34.10 5.80 31.08
C SER A 162 35.63 5.76 31.11
N GLY A 163 36.30 6.13 30.01
CA GLY A 163 37.75 5.99 29.83
C GLY A 163 38.23 4.56 30.10
N LYS A 164 37.45 3.56 29.65
CA LYS A 164 37.70 2.14 29.91
C LYS A 164 38.93 1.67 29.14
N GLU A 165 39.83 1.00 29.84
CA GLU A 165 40.95 0.30 29.23
C GLU A 165 40.47 -1.01 28.60
N VAL A 166 40.78 -1.21 27.31
CA VAL A 166 40.43 -2.40 26.53
C VAL A 166 41.70 -3.21 26.32
N LEU A 167 41.72 -4.45 26.83
CA LEU A 167 42.85 -5.35 26.60
C LEU A 167 42.85 -5.84 25.15
N ARG A 168 44.03 -6.09 24.59
CA ARG A 168 44.17 -6.63 23.22
C ARG A 168 43.39 -7.93 23.05
N THR A 169 43.51 -8.84 24.01
CA THR A 169 42.79 -10.12 23.99
C THR A 169 41.28 -9.94 24.03
N GLU A 170 40.77 -8.92 24.72
CA GLU A 170 39.34 -8.61 24.76
C GLU A 170 38.87 -8.03 23.42
N PHE A 171 39.64 -7.12 22.83
CA PHE A 171 39.37 -6.55 21.51
C PHE A 171 39.32 -7.63 20.42
N GLU A 172 40.32 -8.51 20.40
CA GLU A 172 40.40 -9.62 19.43
C GLU A 172 39.26 -10.63 19.63
N ALA A 173 38.95 -11.01 20.87
CA ALA A 173 37.86 -11.94 21.18
C ALA A 173 36.49 -11.38 20.75
N LEU A 174 36.23 -10.11 21.03
CA LEU A 174 34.98 -9.44 20.66
C LEU A 174 34.79 -9.39 19.14
N LEU A 175 35.87 -9.08 18.40
CA LEU A 175 35.84 -9.05 16.94
C LEU A 175 35.58 -10.45 16.37
N LEU A 176 36.23 -11.49 16.91
CA LEU A 176 36.00 -12.88 16.50
C LEU A 176 34.57 -13.33 16.82
N GLU A 177 34.01 -12.98 17.99
CA GLU A 177 32.64 -13.32 18.39
C GLU A 177 31.59 -12.69 17.46
N TRP A 178 31.74 -11.40 17.13
CA TRP A 178 30.83 -10.72 16.21
C TRP A 178 30.86 -11.32 14.82
N ILE A 179 32.06 -11.67 14.33
CA ILE A 179 32.18 -12.32 13.03
C ILE A 179 31.57 -13.72 13.07
N GLU A 180 31.83 -14.52 14.09
CA GLU A 180 31.19 -15.84 14.22
C GLU A 180 29.66 -15.73 14.29
N THR A 181 29.14 -14.69 14.93
CA THR A 181 27.69 -14.44 15.01
C THR A 181 27.12 -14.08 13.65
N ILE A 182 27.81 -13.21 12.89
CA ILE A 182 27.41 -12.83 11.54
C ILE A 182 27.55 -14.02 10.57
N GLU A 183 28.64 -14.79 10.63
CA GLU A 183 28.84 -16.01 9.83
C GLU A 183 27.75 -17.06 10.13
N LYS A 184 27.40 -17.26 11.40
CA LYS A 184 26.29 -18.16 11.78
C LYS A 184 24.96 -17.66 11.21
N GLN A 185 24.70 -16.36 11.23
CA GLN A 185 23.48 -15.78 10.64
C GLN A 185 23.47 -15.90 9.10
N ILE A 186 24.61 -15.69 8.44
CA ILE A 186 24.75 -15.82 6.97
C ILE A 186 24.59 -17.27 6.53
N ILE A 187 25.14 -18.25 7.26
CA ILE A 187 24.94 -19.68 6.98
C ILE A 187 23.46 -20.08 7.14
N LEU A 188 22.72 -19.39 8.01
CA LEU A 188 21.29 -19.61 8.23
C LEU A 188 20.39 -18.78 7.29
N ASN A 189 20.95 -17.95 6.41
CA ASN A 189 20.20 -17.10 5.51
C ASN A 189 19.77 -17.87 4.23
N PRO A 190 18.47 -17.91 3.88
CA PRO A 190 17.97 -18.60 2.68
C PRO A 190 18.58 -18.11 1.36
N TRP A 191 18.85 -16.82 1.21
CA TRP A 191 19.48 -16.25 0.02
C TRP A 191 20.93 -16.72 -0.18
N SER A 192 21.68 -16.89 0.91
CA SER A 192 23.05 -17.40 0.84
C SER A 192 23.12 -18.86 0.41
N LEU A 193 22.10 -19.65 0.75
CA LEU A 193 21.96 -21.04 0.29
C LEU A 193 21.40 -21.12 -1.13
N PHE A 194 20.56 -20.16 -1.52
CA PHE A 194 20.06 -19.99 -2.88
C PHE A 194 21.16 -19.58 -3.86
N ALA A 195 22.05 -18.71 -3.43
CA ALA A 195 23.18 -18.22 -4.21
C ALA A 195 24.51 -18.51 -3.49
N PRO A 196 24.94 -19.79 -3.43
CA PRO A 196 26.20 -20.14 -2.79
C PRO A 196 27.38 -19.45 -3.51
N PRO A 197 28.47 -19.13 -2.80
CA PRO A 197 29.68 -18.60 -3.42
C PRO A 197 30.23 -19.59 -4.45
N HIS A 198 30.54 -19.09 -5.65
CA HIS A 198 31.25 -19.85 -6.67
C HIS A 198 32.77 -19.80 -6.41
N ALA A 199 33.52 -20.78 -6.91
CA ALA A 199 34.98 -20.87 -6.71
C ALA A 199 35.76 -19.74 -7.42
N ASP A 200 35.14 -19.08 -8.40
CA ASP A 200 35.63 -17.89 -9.09
C ASP A 200 34.57 -16.76 -8.98
N GLU A 201 35.07 -15.52 -8.80
CA GLU A 201 34.47 -14.22 -9.17
C GLU A 201 33.90 -13.24 -8.10
N ASN A 202 34.22 -11.96 -8.37
CA ASN A 202 33.84 -10.70 -7.72
C ASN A 202 32.34 -10.32 -7.86
N VAL A 203 31.42 -11.28 -8.03
CA VAL A 203 29.98 -10.99 -8.25
C VAL A 203 29.23 -10.86 -6.93
N SER A 204 28.47 -9.78 -6.76
CA SER A 204 27.70 -9.50 -5.54
C SER A 204 26.68 -10.61 -5.23
N LEU A 205 26.35 -10.81 -3.95
CA LEU A 205 25.32 -11.79 -3.55
C LEU A 205 23.96 -11.48 -4.19
N GLY A 206 23.55 -10.21 -4.20
CA GLY A 206 22.34 -9.75 -4.87
C GLY A 206 22.26 -10.22 -6.32
N ASN A 207 23.30 -9.98 -7.12
CA ASN A 207 23.31 -10.35 -8.53
C ASN A 207 23.24 -11.87 -8.70
N ARG A 208 23.94 -12.64 -7.85
CA ARG A 208 23.84 -14.11 -7.87
C ARG A 208 22.44 -14.63 -7.51
N ILE A 209 21.74 -14.00 -6.57
CA ILE A 209 20.34 -14.33 -6.26
C ILE A 209 19.46 -14.09 -7.49
N VAL A 210 19.56 -12.91 -8.09
CA VAL A 210 18.73 -12.53 -9.25
C VAL A 210 19.01 -13.41 -10.47
N GLU A 211 20.26 -13.79 -10.70
CA GLU A 211 20.62 -14.76 -11.75
C GLU A 211 19.95 -16.11 -11.54
N ASN A 212 19.97 -16.65 -10.32
CA ASN A 212 19.27 -17.89 -10.02
C ASN A 212 17.75 -17.74 -10.16
N ILE A 213 17.17 -16.57 -9.85
CA ILE A 213 15.77 -16.27 -10.15
C ILE A 213 15.52 -16.33 -11.66
N PHE A 214 16.38 -15.69 -12.47
CA PHE A 214 16.28 -15.70 -13.93
C PHE A 214 16.28 -17.12 -14.50
N GLU A 215 17.12 -18.01 -13.97
CA GLU A 215 17.12 -19.44 -14.34
C GLU A 215 15.78 -20.13 -14.03
N LEU A 216 15.14 -19.79 -12.90
CA LEU A 216 13.84 -20.35 -12.51
C LEU A 216 12.69 -19.86 -13.41
N ILE A 217 12.77 -18.62 -13.90
CA ILE A 217 11.70 -17.96 -14.67
C ILE A 217 11.94 -17.96 -16.18
N GLY A 218 13.02 -18.61 -16.65
CA GLY A 218 13.33 -18.75 -18.07
C GLY A 218 13.96 -17.52 -18.73
N TRP A 219 14.58 -16.63 -17.94
CA TRP A 219 15.26 -15.39 -18.39
C TRP A 219 16.78 -15.59 -18.57
N ASN A 220 17.18 -16.74 -19.11
CA ASN A 220 18.57 -17.22 -19.08
C ASN A 220 19.56 -16.41 -19.94
N ASN A 221 19.08 -15.62 -20.90
CA ASN A 221 19.91 -14.98 -21.92
C ASN A 221 20.03 -13.46 -21.73
N PHE A 222 19.92 -12.97 -20.49
CA PHE A 222 20.03 -11.55 -20.20
C PHE A 222 21.50 -11.11 -20.22
N ASN A 223 21.76 -9.95 -20.82
CA ASN A 223 23.06 -9.28 -20.75
C ASN A 223 23.33 -8.88 -19.30
N LYS A 224 24.61 -8.87 -18.90
CA LYS A 224 25.07 -8.50 -17.55
C LYS A 224 25.97 -7.28 -17.60
N ASN A 225 25.90 -6.42 -16.59
CA ASN A 225 26.79 -5.28 -16.35
C ASN A 225 26.95 -4.35 -17.58
N GLU A 226 25.83 -3.81 -18.07
CA GLU A 226 25.87 -2.78 -19.13
C GLU A 226 26.39 -1.46 -18.52
N ILE A 227 27.39 -0.82 -19.14
CA ILE A 227 28.08 0.35 -18.57
C ILE A 227 27.88 1.57 -19.47
N ILE A 228 27.51 2.70 -18.88
CA ILE A 228 27.54 4.03 -19.51
C ILE A 228 28.50 4.91 -18.71
N LYS A 229 29.48 5.49 -19.39
CA LYS A 229 30.42 6.44 -18.78
C LYS A 229 29.86 7.85 -18.81
N LEU A 230 29.84 8.52 -17.66
CA LEU A 230 29.45 9.93 -17.53
C LEU A 230 30.60 10.72 -16.96
N TYR A 231 30.90 11.89 -17.53
CA TYR A 231 31.87 12.80 -16.95
C TYR A 231 31.23 13.61 -15.82
N ASP A 232 31.78 13.52 -14.61
CA ASP A 232 31.34 14.32 -13.46
C ASP A 232 32.20 15.60 -13.38
N GLU A 233 31.58 16.74 -13.68
CA GLU A 233 32.27 18.05 -13.67
C GLU A 233 32.74 18.47 -12.27
N HIS A 234 32.14 17.95 -11.19
CA HIS A 234 32.49 18.30 -9.82
C HIS A 234 33.68 17.48 -9.30
N LEU A 235 33.79 16.22 -9.73
CA LEU A 235 34.91 15.34 -9.38
C LEU A 235 36.07 15.41 -10.37
N GLY A 236 35.81 15.87 -11.60
CA GLY A 236 36.80 15.92 -12.68
C GLY A 236 37.17 14.53 -13.23
N GLU A 237 36.32 13.53 -13.00
CA GLU A 237 36.56 12.12 -13.34
C GLU A 237 35.37 11.53 -14.11
N GLU A 238 35.62 10.45 -14.85
CA GLU A 238 34.56 9.63 -15.46
C GLU A 238 33.98 8.68 -14.41
N ILE A 239 32.66 8.73 -14.24
CA ILE A 239 31.89 7.82 -13.39
C ILE A 239 31.18 6.79 -14.28
N ASP A 240 31.41 5.52 -13.99
CA ASP A 240 30.69 4.42 -14.62
C ASP A 240 29.31 4.27 -13.98
N GLN A 241 28.25 4.41 -14.78
CA GLN A 241 26.90 4.02 -14.43
C GLN A 241 26.66 2.60 -14.92
N ILE A 242 26.26 1.70 -14.03
CA ILE A 242 26.11 0.26 -14.32
C ILE A 242 24.63 -0.13 -14.23
N LEU A 243 24.13 -0.81 -15.26
CA LEU A 243 22.86 -1.52 -15.23
C LEU A 243 23.16 -3.02 -15.09
N ASP A 244 22.65 -3.64 -14.02
CA ASP A 244 23.00 -5.03 -13.67
C ASP A 244 22.59 -6.02 -14.76
N PHE A 245 21.35 -5.93 -15.25
CA PHE A 245 20.88 -6.81 -16.31
C PHE A 245 19.95 -6.15 -17.33
N ARG A 246 19.94 -6.71 -18.54
CA ARG A 246 19.07 -6.29 -19.64
C ARG A 246 18.67 -7.48 -20.52
N GLY A 247 17.39 -7.58 -20.86
CA GLY A 247 16.87 -8.64 -21.72
C GLY A 247 15.68 -8.22 -22.59
N GLU A 248 15.37 -9.06 -23.57
CA GLU A 248 14.26 -8.89 -24.50
C GLU A 248 13.54 -10.22 -24.72
N ILE A 249 12.23 -10.27 -24.53
CA ILE A 249 11.42 -11.48 -24.71
C ILE A 249 10.12 -11.18 -25.47
N GLU A 250 9.56 -12.18 -26.14
CA GLU A 250 8.26 -12.03 -26.81
C GLU A 250 7.17 -12.09 -25.73
N SER A 251 6.21 -11.17 -25.77
CA SER A 251 5.20 -11.12 -24.71
C SER A 251 4.27 -12.34 -24.76
N GLY A 252 4.16 -13.05 -23.63
CA GLY A 252 3.20 -14.14 -23.46
C GLY A 252 1.75 -13.66 -23.32
N LEU A 253 1.58 -12.41 -22.88
CA LEU A 253 0.27 -11.84 -22.49
C LEU A 253 -0.26 -10.79 -23.48
N MET A 254 0.53 -10.41 -24.49
CA MET A 254 0.15 -9.44 -25.52
C MET A 254 0.59 -9.92 -26.91
N ASP A 255 -0.30 -9.91 -27.88
CA ASP A 255 0.01 -10.23 -29.28
C ASP A 255 0.86 -9.13 -29.92
N ASN A 256 1.71 -9.50 -30.87
CA ASN A 256 2.58 -8.59 -31.64
C ASN A 256 3.35 -7.58 -30.76
N THR A 257 3.77 -8.02 -29.58
CA THR A 257 4.44 -7.16 -28.58
C THR A 257 5.68 -7.85 -28.04
N ASP A 258 6.78 -7.10 -27.98
CA ASP A 258 8.00 -7.49 -27.27
C ASP A 258 8.10 -6.79 -25.91
N ASP A 259 8.63 -7.49 -24.92
CA ASP A 259 8.93 -6.94 -23.59
C ASP A 259 10.44 -6.68 -23.47
N PHE A 260 10.82 -5.40 -23.37
CA PHE A 260 12.19 -4.95 -23.10
C PHE A 260 12.36 -4.72 -21.61
N ILE A 261 13.28 -5.45 -20.98
CA ILE A 261 13.40 -5.53 -19.52
C ILE A 261 14.79 -5.03 -19.10
N MET A 262 14.81 -4.02 -18.23
CA MET A 262 16.00 -3.52 -17.55
C MET A 262 15.89 -3.88 -16.07
N VAL A 263 16.97 -4.37 -15.46
CA VAL A 263 16.96 -4.80 -14.06
C VAL A 263 18.13 -4.17 -13.31
N ASN A 264 17.83 -3.61 -12.14
CA ASN A 264 18.80 -3.20 -11.14
C ASN A 264 18.61 -4.03 -9.87
N VAL A 265 19.70 -4.30 -9.17
CA VAL A 265 19.72 -5.07 -7.94
C VAL A 265 20.30 -4.26 -6.80
N GLU A 266 19.51 -4.05 -5.77
CA GLU A 266 19.91 -3.48 -4.50
C GLU A 266 19.80 -4.58 -3.44
N HIS A 267 20.92 -4.91 -2.78
CA HIS A 267 20.97 -5.96 -1.79
C HIS A 267 21.84 -5.54 -0.61
N ASP A 268 21.25 -5.53 0.59
CA ASP A 268 21.95 -5.21 1.84
C ASP A 268 21.56 -6.20 2.96
N VAL A 269 22.16 -6.03 4.15
CA VAL A 269 21.90 -6.87 5.33
C VAL A 269 20.46 -6.74 5.79
N THR A 270 19.96 -5.51 5.88
CA THR A 270 18.58 -5.17 6.23
C THR A 270 18.04 -4.18 5.20
N TYR A 271 16.72 -4.05 5.11
CA TYR A 271 16.14 -2.94 4.38
C TYR A 271 16.56 -1.60 5.00
N PRO A 272 16.72 -0.54 4.18
CA PRO A 272 17.00 0.79 4.68
C PRO A 272 15.76 1.37 5.37
N ASP A 273 15.98 2.13 6.44
CA ASP A 273 14.90 2.89 7.12
C ASP A 273 14.22 3.89 6.16
N ASP A 274 15.01 4.51 5.25
CA ASP A 274 14.53 5.41 4.21
C ASP A 274 15.02 4.96 2.81
N PRO A 275 14.16 4.36 1.97
CA PRO A 275 14.53 3.87 0.63
C PRO A 275 14.63 4.96 -0.45
N LYS A 276 14.42 6.23 -0.09
CA LYS A 276 14.33 7.34 -1.06
C LYS A 276 15.50 7.41 -2.04
N ASP A 277 16.73 7.35 -1.54
CA ASP A 277 17.93 7.56 -2.37
C ASP A 277 18.15 6.38 -3.33
N ILE A 278 17.89 5.15 -2.88
CA ILE A 278 17.92 3.93 -3.69
C ILE A 278 16.91 4.03 -4.85
N ILE A 279 15.67 4.42 -4.54
CA ILE A 279 14.60 4.52 -5.55
C ILE A 279 14.86 5.64 -6.55
N TYR A 280 15.31 6.80 -6.08
CA TYR A 280 15.63 7.91 -6.97
C TYR A 280 16.83 7.57 -7.87
N SER A 281 17.87 6.96 -7.33
CA SER A 281 19.01 6.47 -8.10
C SER A 281 18.57 5.46 -9.17
N HIS A 282 17.72 4.48 -8.79
CA HIS A 282 17.16 3.52 -9.73
C HIS A 282 16.39 4.18 -10.87
N ILE A 283 15.49 5.14 -10.57
CA ILE A 283 14.69 5.84 -11.59
C ILE A 283 15.61 6.65 -12.52
N GLU A 284 16.56 7.40 -11.96
CA GLU A 284 17.49 8.22 -12.74
C GLU A 284 18.38 7.38 -13.66
N ARG A 285 18.91 6.27 -13.14
CA ARG A 285 19.68 5.29 -13.91
C ARG A 285 18.83 4.64 -15.01
N THR A 286 17.62 4.21 -14.69
CA THR A 286 16.67 3.66 -15.68
C THR A 286 16.42 4.63 -16.83
N ASN A 287 16.20 5.91 -16.51
CA ASN A 287 15.94 6.94 -17.51
C ASN A 287 17.17 7.20 -18.39
N LEU A 288 18.38 7.14 -17.81
CA LEU A 288 19.65 7.23 -18.54
C LEU A 288 19.80 6.08 -19.54
N PHE A 289 19.69 4.83 -19.08
CA PHE A 289 19.86 3.64 -19.92
C PHE A 289 18.76 3.53 -20.99
N SER A 290 17.51 3.84 -20.66
CA SER A 290 16.41 3.86 -21.64
C SER A 290 16.70 4.84 -22.79
N LYS A 291 17.18 6.04 -22.50
CA LYS A 291 17.58 7.02 -23.53
C LYS A 291 18.75 6.52 -24.35
N HIS A 292 19.76 5.94 -23.71
CA HIS A 292 20.92 5.37 -24.38
C HIS A 292 20.51 4.26 -25.37
N PHE A 293 19.69 3.28 -24.94
CA PHE A 293 19.24 2.20 -25.82
C PHE A 293 18.31 2.65 -26.95
N LYS A 294 17.51 3.72 -26.74
CA LYS A 294 16.76 4.35 -27.83
C LYS A 294 17.70 4.98 -28.86
N ASN A 295 18.75 5.68 -28.43
CA ASN A 295 19.74 6.28 -29.33
C ASN A 295 20.52 5.21 -30.12
N GLU A 296 20.81 4.07 -29.49
CA GLU A 296 21.45 2.92 -30.16
C GLU A 296 20.48 2.10 -31.03
N HIS A 297 19.21 2.49 -31.14
CA HIS A 297 18.17 1.77 -31.89
C HIS A 297 17.97 0.31 -31.42
N LYS A 298 18.27 0.04 -30.14
CA LYS A 298 17.96 -1.21 -29.43
C LYS A 298 16.50 -1.23 -28.95
N ILE A 299 15.87 -0.07 -28.83
CA ILE A 299 14.44 0.11 -28.56
C ILE A 299 13.85 0.96 -29.71
N PRO A 300 12.74 0.54 -30.35
CA PRO A 300 11.97 -0.68 -30.09
C PRO A 300 12.69 -1.95 -30.53
N VAL A 301 12.31 -3.08 -29.93
CA VAL A 301 12.73 -4.42 -30.37
C VAL A 301 12.06 -4.70 -31.70
N LYS A 302 12.84 -5.11 -32.72
CA LYS A 302 12.35 -5.21 -34.11
C LYS A 302 11.64 -6.52 -34.44
N ARG A 303 11.42 -7.41 -33.46
CA ARG A 303 10.76 -8.71 -33.70
C ARG A 303 9.27 -8.55 -33.89
N ASN A 304 8.64 -7.63 -33.16
CA ASN A 304 7.20 -7.34 -33.23
C ASN A 304 6.89 -5.85 -33.45
N GLU A 305 5.61 -5.52 -33.63
CA GLU A 305 5.14 -4.15 -33.94
C GLU A 305 5.24 -3.21 -32.73
N GLU A 306 4.98 -3.71 -31.53
CA GLU A 306 5.06 -2.95 -30.29
C GLU A 306 6.21 -3.43 -29.38
N THR A 307 6.73 -2.52 -28.57
CA THR A 307 7.65 -2.86 -27.47
C THR A 307 7.15 -2.20 -26.17
N LYS A 308 6.97 -2.99 -25.11
CA LYS A 308 6.77 -2.48 -23.75
C LYS A 308 8.10 -2.45 -23.01
N ILE A 309 8.32 -1.41 -22.20
CA ILE A 309 9.55 -1.23 -21.45
C ILE A 309 9.26 -1.43 -19.96
N TYR A 310 9.99 -2.36 -19.35
CA TYR A 310 9.93 -2.67 -17.94
C TYR A 310 11.26 -2.31 -17.28
N SER A 311 11.19 -1.63 -16.14
CA SER A 311 12.32 -1.42 -15.25
C SER A 311 12.05 -2.12 -13.94
N ILE A 312 12.90 -3.06 -13.55
CA ILE A 312 12.72 -3.87 -12.35
C ILE A 312 13.82 -3.52 -11.35
N LEU A 313 13.43 -3.16 -10.14
CA LEU A 313 14.32 -3.01 -8.99
C LEU A 313 14.11 -4.21 -8.07
N PHE A 314 15.08 -5.12 -7.99
CA PHE A 314 15.13 -6.07 -6.89
C PHE A 314 15.71 -5.37 -5.68
N SER A 315 14.91 -5.19 -4.64
CA SER A 315 15.36 -4.68 -3.35
C SER A 315 15.29 -5.84 -2.36
N LEU A 316 16.44 -6.38 -2.01
CA LEU A 316 16.55 -7.62 -1.23
C LEU A 316 17.29 -7.36 0.08
N SER A 317 16.85 -8.05 1.12
CA SER A 317 17.46 -8.01 2.43
C SER A 317 17.94 -9.40 2.84
N SER A 318 19.09 -9.45 3.51
CA SER A 318 19.62 -10.66 4.14
C SER A 318 19.14 -10.90 5.58
N ASP A 319 18.18 -10.12 6.09
CA ASP A 319 17.57 -10.37 7.38
C ASP A 319 16.45 -11.41 7.25
N ASN A 320 16.60 -12.52 7.99
CA ASN A 320 15.61 -13.59 8.04
C ASN A 320 14.24 -13.12 8.55
N THR A 321 14.20 -12.06 9.39
CA THR A 321 12.95 -11.48 9.89
C THR A 321 12.21 -10.68 8.81
N GLU A 322 12.93 -10.18 7.81
CA GLU A 322 12.39 -9.35 6.72
C GLU A 322 12.00 -10.18 5.47
N LEU A 323 12.21 -11.51 5.48
CA LEU A 323 11.87 -12.40 4.36
C LEU A 323 10.40 -12.32 3.91
N ASN A 324 9.51 -12.01 4.85
CA ASN A 324 8.08 -11.91 4.61
C ASN A 324 7.55 -10.47 4.77
N GLU A 325 8.46 -9.50 4.88
CA GLU A 325 8.09 -8.10 5.00
C GLU A 325 7.65 -7.54 3.64
N ASP A 326 6.50 -6.84 3.63
CA ASP A 326 6.05 -6.03 2.51
C ASP A 326 6.79 -4.69 2.55
N PHE A 327 7.97 -4.67 1.94
CA PHE A 327 8.81 -3.47 1.89
C PHE A 327 8.30 -2.47 0.85
N ILE A 328 7.52 -2.93 -0.14
CA ILE A 328 6.84 -2.07 -1.11
C ILE A 328 5.90 -1.09 -0.40
N TYR A 329 5.16 -1.53 0.61
CA TYR A 329 4.29 -0.64 1.41
C TYR A 329 5.04 0.50 2.12
N LYS A 330 6.32 0.31 2.49
CA LYS A 330 7.16 1.36 3.09
C LYS A 330 7.76 2.33 2.06
N SER A 331 7.80 1.94 0.79
CA SER A 331 8.63 2.60 -0.23
C SER A 331 7.85 3.22 -1.38
N TYR A 332 6.57 2.84 -1.57
CA TYR A 332 5.75 3.23 -2.72
C TYR A 332 5.64 4.76 -2.93
N GLU A 333 5.72 5.57 -1.86
CA GLU A 333 5.59 7.03 -1.93
C GLU A 333 6.77 7.73 -2.64
N TYR A 334 7.90 7.05 -2.76
CA TYR A 334 9.09 7.56 -3.45
C TYR A 334 9.04 7.34 -4.97
N PHE A 335 8.11 6.54 -5.49
CA PHE A 335 7.85 6.45 -6.94
C PHE A 335 7.00 7.64 -7.42
N ARG A 336 7.56 8.83 -7.30
CA ARG A 336 6.86 10.08 -7.60
C ARG A 336 6.63 10.27 -9.09
N ARG A 337 5.40 10.63 -9.45
CA ARG A 337 4.94 10.78 -10.84
C ARG A 337 5.85 11.67 -11.68
N GLU A 338 6.36 12.76 -11.13
CA GLU A 338 7.23 13.71 -11.82
C GLU A 338 8.60 13.14 -12.22
N LYS A 339 9.07 12.08 -11.55
CA LYS A 339 10.36 11.42 -11.83
C LYS A 339 10.24 10.24 -12.82
N LEU A 340 9.06 9.63 -12.93
CA LEU A 340 8.82 8.48 -13.81
C LEU A 340 8.69 8.90 -15.29
N GLU A 341 8.97 7.99 -16.21
CA GLU A 341 8.73 8.15 -17.65
C GLU A 341 7.38 7.55 -18.10
N GLU A 342 6.81 8.09 -19.18
CA GLU A 342 5.44 7.76 -19.62
C GLU A 342 5.34 6.39 -20.30
N ASP A 343 6.43 5.91 -20.90
CA ASP A 343 6.53 4.67 -21.66
C ASP A 343 7.19 3.51 -20.88
N ILE A 344 7.57 3.74 -19.62
CA ILE A 344 8.23 2.76 -18.75
C ILE A 344 7.28 2.33 -17.63
N GLN A 345 7.20 1.02 -17.41
CA GLN A 345 6.56 0.41 -16.24
C GLN A 345 7.64 0.05 -15.23
N TYR A 346 7.60 0.64 -14.04
CA TYR A 346 8.58 0.41 -12.99
C TYR A 346 8.03 -0.64 -12.02
N LEU A 347 8.78 -1.70 -11.77
CA LEU A 347 8.47 -2.79 -10.87
C LEU A 347 9.49 -2.79 -9.73
N MET A 348 9.02 -2.95 -8.50
CA MET A 348 9.89 -3.19 -7.35
C MET A 348 9.57 -4.56 -6.77
N VAL A 349 10.58 -5.40 -6.62
CA VAL A 349 10.47 -6.76 -6.08
C VAL A 349 11.14 -6.77 -4.71
N ASP A 350 10.38 -7.08 -3.66
CA ASP A 350 10.90 -7.29 -2.31
C ASP A 350 11.07 -8.79 -1.99
N ASN A 351 11.65 -9.08 -0.82
CA ASN A 351 11.83 -10.43 -0.31
C ASN A 351 10.53 -11.24 -0.27
N ALA A 352 9.39 -10.65 0.11
CA ALA A 352 8.13 -11.36 0.23
C ALA A 352 7.65 -11.86 -1.14
N HIS A 353 7.71 -11.01 -2.17
CA HIS A 353 7.36 -11.35 -3.55
C HIS A 353 8.35 -12.35 -4.16
N ALA A 354 9.66 -12.12 -3.98
CA ALA A 354 10.70 -13.03 -4.45
C ALA A 354 10.56 -14.43 -3.83
N THR A 355 10.33 -14.50 -2.52
CA THR A 355 10.15 -15.76 -1.79
C THR A 355 8.91 -16.51 -2.27
N PHE A 356 7.79 -15.83 -2.49
CA PHE A 356 6.57 -16.46 -3.01
C PHE A 356 6.78 -17.02 -4.42
N LEU A 357 7.39 -16.25 -5.31
CA LEU A 357 7.68 -16.66 -6.68
C LEU A 357 8.58 -17.92 -6.71
N ILE A 358 9.69 -17.87 -5.98
CA ILE A 358 10.67 -18.96 -5.88
C ILE A 358 10.02 -20.22 -5.28
N SER A 359 9.25 -20.06 -4.20
CA SER A 359 8.57 -21.18 -3.53
C SER A 359 7.55 -21.87 -4.42
N SER A 360 6.81 -21.10 -5.21
CA SER A 360 5.83 -21.63 -6.17
C SER A 360 6.53 -22.46 -7.25
N ILE A 361 7.62 -21.94 -7.82
CA ILE A 361 8.36 -22.62 -8.90
C ILE A 361 9.06 -23.88 -8.39
N ILE A 362 9.72 -23.81 -7.22
CA ILE A 362 10.42 -24.98 -6.64
C ILE A 362 9.42 -26.09 -6.29
N SER A 363 8.29 -25.73 -5.68
CA SER A 363 7.21 -26.68 -5.39
C SER A 363 6.72 -27.37 -6.67
N ALA A 364 6.58 -26.62 -7.76
CA ALA A 364 6.20 -27.16 -9.06
C ALA A 364 7.30 -27.99 -9.74
N LYS A 365 8.58 -27.67 -9.52
CA LYS A 365 9.71 -28.50 -9.98
C LYS A 365 9.72 -29.85 -9.26
N ASN A 366 9.50 -29.86 -7.94
CA ASN A 366 9.48 -31.08 -7.13
C ASN A 366 8.31 -32.01 -7.46
N TYR A 367 7.22 -31.46 -8.02
CA TYR A 367 6.10 -32.23 -8.54
C TYR A 367 6.32 -32.61 -10.01
N ARG A 368 6.33 -33.92 -10.32
CA ARG A 368 6.66 -34.47 -11.66
C ARG A 368 8.01 -33.93 -12.16
N GLN A 369 9.08 -34.30 -11.45
CA GLN A 369 10.44 -33.76 -11.61
C GLN A 369 11.02 -33.91 -13.02
N GLU A 370 10.55 -34.90 -13.77
CA GLU A 370 10.94 -35.21 -15.15
C GLU A 370 10.43 -34.20 -16.19
N LEU A 371 9.47 -33.35 -15.81
CA LEU A 371 8.82 -32.41 -16.70
C LEU A 371 9.26 -30.96 -16.45
N PRO A 372 9.32 -30.12 -17.50
CA PRO A 372 9.60 -28.69 -17.32
C PRO A 372 8.46 -27.97 -16.60
N VAL A 373 8.79 -26.84 -15.97
CA VAL A 373 7.81 -25.88 -15.45
C VAL A 373 7.40 -24.96 -16.59
N LYS A 374 6.10 -24.94 -16.92
CA LYS A 374 5.52 -24.00 -17.88
C LYS A 374 4.58 -23.04 -17.15
N PHE A 375 4.64 -21.75 -17.46
CA PHE A 375 3.71 -20.75 -16.96
C PHE A 375 2.51 -20.64 -17.88
N LEU A 376 1.30 -20.65 -17.33
CA LEU A 376 0.08 -20.48 -18.11
C LEU A 376 -0.11 -19.01 -18.48
N TYR A 377 -0.42 -18.74 -19.74
CA TYR A 377 -0.75 -17.41 -20.24
C TYR A 377 -2.28 -17.32 -20.44
N PRO A 378 -3.00 -16.61 -19.55
CA PRO A 378 -4.44 -16.44 -19.67
C PRO A 378 -4.80 -15.75 -20.99
N ILE A 379 -5.88 -16.21 -21.60
CA ILE A 379 -6.43 -15.58 -22.80
C ILE A 379 -7.21 -14.34 -22.39
N THR A 380 -6.87 -13.24 -23.02
CA THR A 380 -7.53 -11.93 -22.91
C THR A 380 -7.66 -11.34 -24.31
N ASP A 381 -8.38 -10.23 -24.47
CA ASP A 381 -8.41 -9.52 -25.74
C ASP A 381 -7.03 -9.09 -26.25
N LEU A 382 -6.05 -8.95 -25.37
CA LEU A 382 -4.67 -8.58 -25.71
C LEU A 382 -3.89 -9.72 -26.37
N ASN A 383 -4.29 -10.98 -26.19
CA ASN A 383 -3.59 -12.15 -26.73
C ASN A 383 -4.53 -13.22 -27.33
N SER A 384 -5.58 -12.76 -28.02
CA SER A 384 -6.68 -13.60 -28.53
C SER A 384 -6.49 -14.13 -29.96
N SER A 385 -5.30 -13.97 -30.56
CA SER A 385 -5.03 -14.50 -31.90
C SER A 385 -5.30 -16.01 -32.03
N PRO A 386 -5.81 -16.51 -33.18
CA PRO A 386 -6.12 -17.93 -33.38
C PRO A 386 -4.94 -18.85 -33.06
N GLY A 387 -5.20 -19.98 -32.39
CA GLY A 387 -4.18 -20.97 -32.02
C GLY A 387 -3.47 -20.72 -30.68
N LYS A 388 -3.91 -19.74 -29.88
CA LYS A 388 -3.32 -19.40 -28.57
C LYS A 388 -4.14 -19.88 -27.35
N ILE A 389 -5.16 -20.73 -27.53
CA ILE A 389 -6.01 -21.19 -26.43
C ILE A 389 -5.19 -22.08 -25.48
N GLY A 390 -5.06 -21.67 -24.21
CA GLY A 390 -4.27 -22.42 -23.22
C GLY A 390 -2.76 -22.34 -23.44
N LYS A 391 -2.26 -21.27 -24.09
CA LYS A 391 -0.82 -21.03 -24.29
C LYS A 391 -0.09 -21.09 -22.95
N ARG A 392 1.03 -21.79 -22.94
CA ARG A 392 1.87 -22.01 -21.77
C ARG A 392 3.29 -22.20 -22.24
N ASP A 393 4.23 -21.57 -21.57
CA ASP A 393 5.62 -21.54 -22.01
C ASP A 393 6.59 -21.55 -20.82
N LEU A 394 7.88 -21.71 -21.10
CA LEU A 394 8.94 -21.81 -20.10
C LEU A 394 9.32 -20.45 -19.48
N GLN A 395 8.85 -19.35 -20.06
CA GLN A 395 9.21 -17.99 -19.65
C GLN A 395 8.11 -17.38 -18.76
N LEU A 396 8.49 -16.71 -17.69
CA LEU A 396 7.56 -15.90 -16.90
C LEU A 396 7.37 -14.54 -17.58
N PRO A 397 6.13 -14.08 -17.81
CA PRO A 397 5.88 -12.71 -18.24
C PRO A 397 6.30 -11.71 -17.15
N PRO A 398 6.88 -10.54 -17.47
CA PRO A 398 7.33 -9.58 -16.47
C PRO A 398 6.19 -9.07 -15.58
N GLN A 399 4.95 -9.07 -16.07
CA GLN A 399 3.76 -8.68 -15.32
C GLN A 399 3.46 -9.67 -14.16
N TYR A 400 4.04 -10.87 -14.15
CA TYR A 400 3.82 -11.90 -13.14
C TYR A 400 4.91 -11.94 -12.06
N ILE A 401 5.96 -11.12 -12.16
CA ILE A 401 7.08 -11.15 -11.22
C ILE A 401 6.65 -10.85 -9.77
N ASN A 402 5.67 -9.96 -9.60
CA ASN A 402 5.01 -9.63 -8.34
C ASN A 402 3.58 -10.20 -8.29
N SER A 403 3.36 -11.38 -8.85
CA SER A 403 2.05 -12.00 -8.78
C SER A 403 1.78 -12.61 -7.41
N SER A 404 0.59 -12.37 -6.88
CA SER A 404 0.04 -13.05 -5.70
C SER A 404 -0.62 -14.39 -6.05
N VAL A 405 -0.85 -14.64 -7.35
CA VAL A 405 -1.39 -15.90 -7.88
C VAL A 405 -0.60 -16.32 -9.12
N ILE A 406 -0.05 -17.53 -9.13
CA ILE A 406 0.78 -18.03 -10.23
C ILE A 406 0.23 -19.38 -10.73
N PRO A 407 -0.30 -19.43 -11.97
CA PRO A 407 -0.68 -20.68 -12.61
C PRO A 407 0.52 -21.32 -13.32
N ILE A 408 0.84 -22.56 -12.92
CA ILE A 408 1.92 -23.38 -13.49
C ILE A 408 1.31 -24.65 -14.11
N VAL A 409 1.85 -25.07 -15.24
CA VAL A 409 1.47 -26.29 -15.96
C VAL A 409 2.64 -27.27 -15.98
N LYS A 410 2.32 -28.53 -15.70
CA LYS A 410 3.21 -29.68 -15.85
C LYS A 410 2.53 -30.67 -16.80
N GLU A 411 3.05 -30.78 -18.01
CA GLU A 411 2.44 -31.59 -19.07
C GLU A 411 3.39 -32.61 -19.67
N SER A 412 2.83 -33.75 -20.03
CA SER A 412 3.40 -34.82 -20.86
C SER A 412 2.42 -35.13 -21.99
N TYR A 413 2.75 -36.06 -22.88
CA TYR A 413 1.85 -36.48 -23.97
C TYR A 413 0.47 -36.97 -23.48
N ASP A 414 0.41 -37.57 -22.28
CA ASP A 414 -0.77 -38.25 -21.72
C ASP A 414 -1.51 -37.48 -20.63
N LYS A 415 -0.85 -36.53 -19.95
CA LYS A 415 -1.41 -35.87 -18.76
C LYS A 415 -0.98 -34.42 -18.62
N ILE A 416 -1.96 -33.53 -18.50
CA ILE A 416 -1.79 -32.12 -18.12
C ILE A 416 -2.24 -31.87 -16.66
N SER A 417 -1.28 -31.47 -15.82
CA SER A 417 -1.51 -31.07 -14.43
C SER A 417 -1.41 -29.55 -14.32
N ILE A 418 -2.42 -28.91 -13.73
CA ILE A 418 -2.50 -27.46 -13.54
C ILE A 418 -2.34 -27.18 -12.05
N LEU A 419 -1.33 -26.41 -11.70
CA LEU A 419 -0.98 -26.02 -10.34
C LEU A 419 -1.25 -24.51 -10.18
N LEU A 420 -2.03 -24.11 -9.19
CA LEU A 420 -2.33 -22.72 -8.91
C LEU A 420 -1.84 -22.36 -7.51
N TYR A 421 -0.80 -21.55 -7.44
CA TYR A 421 -0.22 -21.07 -6.19
C TYR A 421 -0.85 -19.73 -5.81
N CYS A 422 -1.24 -19.58 -4.54
CA CYS A 422 -1.80 -18.36 -3.99
C CYS A 422 -0.98 -17.91 -2.78
N SER A 423 -0.64 -16.62 -2.70
CA SER A 423 0.10 -16.04 -1.57
C SER A 423 -0.80 -15.74 -0.35
N ASP A 424 -2.12 -15.62 -0.57
CA ASP A 424 -3.11 -15.40 0.48
C ASP A 424 -3.24 -16.61 1.41
N LYS A 425 -3.72 -16.37 2.63
CA LYS A 425 -4.07 -17.43 3.58
C LYS A 425 -5.29 -18.23 3.14
N PHE A 426 -5.37 -19.49 3.55
CA PHE A 426 -6.51 -20.34 3.27
C PHE A 426 -7.80 -19.76 3.88
N SER A 427 -8.85 -19.77 3.07
CA SER A 427 -10.20 -19.42 3.46
C SER A 427 -11.17 -20.21 2.56
N PRO A 428 -12.30 -20.72 3.10
CA PRO A 428 -13.35 -21.35 2.29
C PRO A 428 -13.80 -20.50 1.09
N ASP A 429 -13.94 -19.20 1.29
CA ASP A 429 -14.34 -18.24 0.25
C ASP A 429 -13.24 -18.04 -0.79
N TYR A 430 -11.99 -17.99 -0.36
CA TYR A 430 -10.84 -17.83 -1.26
C TYR A 430 -10.61 -19.07 -2.11
N LEU A 431 -10.76 -20.27 -1.53
CA LEU A 431 -10.70 -21.52 -2.28
C LEU A 431 -11.76 -21.54 -3.38
N LYS A 432 -13.00 -21.15 -3.07
CA LYS A 432 -14.09 -21.10 -4.05
C LYS A 432 -13.74 -20.22 -5.26
N LYS A 433 -13.18 -19.04 -5.00
CA LYS A 433 -12.71 -18.08 -6.02
C LYS A 433 -11.56 -18.64 -6.87
N LEU A 434 -10.60 -19.34 -6.25
CA LEU A 434 -9.48 -19.96 -6.96
C LEU A 434 -9.90 -21.19 -7.80
N ILE A 435 -10.86 -22.00 -7.31
CA ILE A 435 -11.46 -23.09 -8.11
C ILE A 435 -12.12 -22.51 -9.37
N TRP A 436 -12.85 -21.40 -9.22
CA TRP A 436 -13.43 -20.72 -10.37
C TRP A 436 -12.34 -20.24 -11.34
N LEU A 437 -11.28 -19.61 -10.82
CA LEU A 437 -10.18 -19.09 -11.64
C LEU A 437 -9.49 -20.20 -12.43
N ILE A 438 -9.06 -21.29 -11.78
CA ILE A 438 -8.30 -22.37 -12.42
C ILE A 438 -9.10 -23.06 -13.54
N ILE A 439 -10.41 -23.24 -13.34
CA ILE A 439 -11.31 -23.80 -14.35
C ILE A 439 -11.46 -22.81 -15.50
N SER A 440 -11.64 -21.52 -15.20
CA SER A 440 -11.83 -20.47 -16.21
C SER A 440 -10.58 -20.23 -17.06
N LEU A 441 -9.39 -20.33 -16.46
CA LEU A 441 -8.10 -20.20 -17.17
C LEU A 441 -7.84 -21.36 -18.14
N THR A 442 -8.34 -22.54 -17.79
CA THR A 442 -8.06 -23.79 -18.53
C THR A 442 -9.26 -24.31 -19.30
N SER A 443 -10.38 -23.58 -19.34
CA SER A 443 -11.63 -24.06 -19.94
C SER A 443 -12.04 -25.50 -19.49
N GLY A 444 -11.61 -25.93 -18.30
CA GLY A 444 -11.86 -27.27 -17.77
C GLY A 444 -11.05 -28.43 -18.37
N TYR A 445 -10.02 -28.20 -19.21
CA TYR A 445 -9.29 -29.29 -19.87
C TYR A 445 -8.27 -30.03 -19.00
N GLY A 446 -8.01 -29.59 -17.77
CA GLY A 446 -7.04 -30.19 -16.87
C GLY A 446 -7.35 -31.66 -16.57
N ASN A 447 -6.33 -32.54 -16.61
CA ASN A 447 -6.47 -33.89 -16.07
C ASN A 447 -6.37 -33.89 -14.55
N GLU A 448 -5.61 -32.95 -13.97
CA GLU A 448 -5.44 -32.78 -12.53
C GLU A 448 -5.33 -31.28 -12.20
N TYR A 449 -5.98 -30.87 -11.12
CA TYR A 449 -5.95 -29.51 -10.59
C TYR A 449 -5.40 -29.53 -9.17
N LYS A 450 -4.37 -28.73 -8.90
CA LYS A 450 -3.84 -28.55 -7.55
C LYS A 450 -3.85 -27.07 -7.17
N ILE A 451 -4.46 -26.75 -6.03
CA ILE A 451 -4.47 -25.39 -5.49
C ILE A 451 -3.61 -25.37 -4.23
N TYR A 452 -2.67 -24.43 -4.19
CA TYR A 452 -1.66 -24.32 -3.15
C TYR A 452 -1.86 -23.05 -2.32
N PHE A 453 -1.92 -23.21 -1.00
CA PHE A 453 -1.95 -22.13 -0.02
C PHE A 453 -0.75 -22.25 0.94
N PRO A 454 -0.26 -21.16 1.53
CA PRO A 454 0.92 -21.18 2.40
C PRO A 454 0.64 -21.79 3.78
N ASP A 455 -0.61 -21.76 4.24
CA ASP A 455 -1.04 -22.17 5.58
C ASP A 455 -2.13 -23.25 5.58
N TYR A 456 -2.38 -23.92 4.44
CA TYR A 456 -3.32 -25.04 4.39
C TYR A 456 -2.87 -26.18 5.30
N ASP A 457 -3.85 -26.82 5.96
CA ASP A 457 -3.66 -28.03 6.75
C ASP A 457 -4.83 -29.02 6.51
N ASN A 458 -4.67 -30.26 6.97
CA ASN A 458 -5.67 -31.30 6.79
C ASN A 458 -6.94 -31.10 7.64
N ASN A 459 -6.98 -30.14 8.57
CA ASN A 459 -8.18 -29.84 9.36
C ASN A 459 -9.27 -29.21 8.47
N TYR A 460 -8.89 -28.58 7.36
CA TYR A 460 -9.80 -27.98 6.39
C TYR A 460 -10.37 -28.97 5.36
N ASP A 461 -10.03 -30.27 5.42
CA ASP A 461 -10.46 -31.28 4.44
C ASP A 461 -11.99 -31.35 4.27
N ASN A 462 -12.75 -31.15 5.36
CA ASN A 462 -14.20 -31.14 5.30
C ASN A 462 -14.73 -29.91 4.57
N ASP A 463 -14.16 -28.73 4.85
CA ASP A 463 -14.50 -27.48 4.16
C ASP A 463 -14.22 -27.60 2.65
N VAL A 464 -13.06 -28.16 2.28
CA VAL A 464 -12.70 -28.42 0.88
C VAL A 464 -13.74 -29.32 0.21
N LYS A 465 -14.10 -30.45 0.83
CA LYS A 465 -15.13 -31.37 0.27
C LYS A 465 -16.48 -30.70 0.12
N ASP A 466 -16.89 -29.85 1.06
CA ASP A 466 -18.14 -29.09 0.99
C ASP A 466 -18.13 -28.11 -0.19
N ILE A 467 -17.04 -27.36 -0.34
CA ILE A 467 -16.87 -26.38 -1.41
C ILE A 467 -16.84 -27.06 -2.77
N VAL A 468 -16.04 -28.11 -2.96
CA VAL A 468 -15.94 -28.79 -4.25
C VAL A 468 -17.27 -29.44 -4.64
N ARG A 469 -18.01 -30.03 -3.68
CA ARG A 469 -19.38 -30.52 -3.93
C ARG A 469 -20.34 -29.42 -4.36
N SER A 470 -20.16 -28.18 -3.88
CA SER A 470 -21.04 -27.05 -4.24
C SER A 470 -21.00 -26.67 -5.72
N PHE A 471 -19.93 -27.03 -6.46
CA PHE A 471 -19.83 -26.83 -7.91
C PHE A 471 -20.66 -27.83 -8.73
N ASN A 472 -21.19 -28.91 -8.10
CA ASN A 472 -21.99 -29.96 -8.74
C ASN A 472 -21.31 -30.60 -9.99
N ASP A 473 -19.99 -30.72 -9.98
CA ASP A 473 -19.21 -31.38 -11.03
C ASP A 473 -18.48 -32.61 -10.48
N PRO A 474 -18.97 -33.83 -10.74
CA PRO A 474 -18.33 -35.07 -10.31
C PRO A 474 -16.91 -35.27 -10.86
N GLU A 475 -16.58 -34.74 -12.04
CA GLU A 475 -15.23 -34.84 -12.60
C GLU A 475 -14.25 -33.92 -11.85
N LEU A 476 -14.71 -32.73 -11.47
CA LEU A 476 -13.90 -31.80 -10.68
C LEU A 476 -13.53 -32.40 -9.32
N ILE A 477 -14.48 -33.08 -8.65
CA ILE A 477 -14.24 -33.77 -7.37
C ILE A 477 -13.09 -34.79 -7.48
N ALA A 478 -13.02 -35.52 -8.60
CA ALA A 478 -11.99 -36.53 -8.80
C ALA A 478 -10.60 -35.94 -9.15
N LYS A 479 -10.57 -34.71 -9.71
CA LYS A 479 -9.36 -34.11 -10.28
C LYS A 479 -8.72 -33.05 -9.39
N LEU A 480 -9.46 -32.45 -8.45
CA LEU A 480 -9.00 -31.31 -7.66
C LEU A 480 -8.42 -31.73 -6.30
N LYS A 481 -7.25 -31.17 -5.97
CA LYS A 481 -6.62 -31.29 -4.65
C LYS A 481 -6.20 -29.91 -4.13
N VAL A 482 -6.29 -29.74 -2.81
CA VAL A 482 -5.76 -28.57 -2.10
C VAL A 482 -4.58 -29.05 -1.27
N GLU A 483 -3.46 -28.36 -1.38
CA GLU A 483 -2.21 -28.73 -0.72
C GLU A 483 -1.56 -27.49 -0.11
N LYS A 484 -0.74 -27.71 0.90
CA LYS A 484 0.19 -26.70 1.38
C LYS A 484 1.40 -26.68 0.45
N PHE A 485 1.91 -25.49 0.14
CA PHE A 485 3.28 -25.37 -0.35
C PHE A 485 4.14 -24.82 0.78
N ASP A 486 5.29 -25.44 0.99
CA ASP A 486 6.23 -24.91 1.96
C ASP A 486 6.91 -23.69 1.34
N ARG A 487 6.93 -22.59 2.10
CA ARG A 487 7.81 -21.48 1.77
C ARG A 487 9.22 -22.02 1.86
N VAL A 488 9.99 -21.81 0.80
CA VAL A 488 11.32 -22.36 0.67
C VAL A 488 12.16 -21.96 1.87
N ASP A 489 12.51 -22.96 2.67
CA ASP A 489 13.51 -22.86 3.72
C ASP A 489 14.87 -23.32 3.20
N SER A 490 15.92 -23.03 3.98
CA SER A 490 17.33 -23.29 3.70
C SER A 490 17.64 -24.68 3.10
N ASN A 491 16.88 -25.71 3.48
CA ASN A 491 17.17 -27.10 3.13
C ASN A 491 16.64 -27.53 1.76
N ALA A 492 15.55 -26.93 1.26
CA ALA A 492 14.94 -27.31 -0.03
C ALA A 492 15.75 -26.84 -1.25
N ILE A 493 16.62 -25.85 -1.05
CA ILE A 493 17.28 -25.07 -2.11
C ILE A 493 18.51 -25.77 -2.70
N SER A 494 19.27 -26.49 -1.87
CA SER A 494 20.56 -27.12 -2.27
C SER A 494 20.41 -28.19 -3.36
N ASN A 495 19.23 -28.82 -3.47
CA ASN A 495 18.95 -29.89 -4.44
C ASN A 495 18.60 -29.38 -5.85
N ILE A 496 18.46 -28.07 -6.06
CA ILE A 496 17.97 -27.49 -7.32
C ILE A 496 19.04 -27.51 -8.42
N LYS A 497 20.32 -27.34 -8.06
CA LYS A 497 21.44 -27.30 -9.03
C LYS A 497 21.84 -28.68 -9.58
N ALA A 498 21.37 -29.78 -8.98
CA ALA A 498 21.78 -31.14 -9.36
C ALA A 498 21.01 -31.72 -10.57
N ASN A 499 19.83 -31.18 -10.92
CA ASN A 499 18.92 -31.75 -11.92
C ASN A 499 18.63 -30.78 -13.08
N SER A 500 19.66 -30.19 -13.69
CA SER A 500 19.57 -29.49 -14.98
C SER A 500 19.86 -30.41 -16.17
N SER A 501 19.44 -31.68 -16.09
CA SER A 501 19.45 -32.58 -17.24
C SER A 501 18.36 -32.15 -18.24
N LEU A 502 18.57 -32.47 -19.53
CA LEU A 502 17.62 -32.25 -20.63
C LEU A 502 16.24 -32.85 -20.28
N LEU A 503 15.34 -32.03 -19.73
CA LEU A 503 13.96 -32.44 -19.41
C LEU A 503 13.20 -32.69 -20.73
N SER A 504 12.36 -33.73 -20.74
CA SER A 504 11.51 -34.03 -21.90
C SER A 504 10.40 -32.98 -22.01
N ASN A 505 10.55 -32.02 -22.92
CA ASN A 505 9.54 -31.00 -23.20
C ASN A 505 8.50 -31.52 -24.22
N GLU A 506 7.73 -32.53 -23.83
CA GLU A 506 6.61 -33.02 -24.63
C GLU A 506 5.40 -32.07 -24.50
N ILE A 507 4.59 -32.02 -25.56
CA ILE A 507 3.35 -31.23 -25.58
C ILE A 507 2.18 -32.22 -25.56
N TYR A 508 1.19 -31.95 -24.71
CA TYR A 508 -0.03 -32.76 -24.68
C TYR A 508 -0.76 -32.70 -26.03
N ASN A 509 -1.25 -33.84 -26.51
CA ASN A 509 -1.96 -33.88 -27.79
C ASN A 509 -3.34 -33.23 -27.70
N GLU A 510 -3.50 -32.01 -28.21
CA GLU A 510 -4.77 -31.27 -28.15
C GLU A 510 -5.91 -31.93 -28.95
N THR A 511 -5.64 -32.87 -29.86
CA THR A 511 -6.69 -33.58 -30.61
C THR A 511 -7.51 -34.57 -29.77
N THR A 512 -7.08 -34.88 -28.53
CA THR A 512 -7.84 -35.73 -27.59
C THR A 512 -8.76 -34.94 -26.66
N LEU A 513 -8.86 -33.62 -26.81
CA LEU A 513 -9.76 -32.79 -26.02
C LEU A 513 -11.22 -33.13 -26.35
N PRO A 514 -12.05 -33.57 -25.38
CA PRO A 514 -13.47 -33.68 -25.61
C PRO A 514 -14.02 -32.29 -25.92
N SER A 515 -14.73 -32.14 -27.04
CA SER A 515 -15.52 -30.95 -27.34
C SER A 515 -16.65 -30.83 -26.31
N LYS A 516 -16.35 -30.28 -25.12
CA LYS A 516 -17.37 -30.02 -24.10
C LYS A 516 -17.92 -28.62 -24.30
N ASP A 517 -19.23 -28.58 -24.51
CA ASP A 517 -20.07 -27.38 -24.53
C ASP A 517 -20.08 -26.76 -23.10
N THR A 518 -19.05 -25.99 -22.76
CA THR A 518 -18.80 -25.44 -21.41
C THR A 518 -19.65 -24.21 -21.08
N SER A 519 -20.57 -23.82 -21.96
CA SER A 519 -21.48 -22.67 -21.80
C SER A 519 -22.48 -22.78 -20.65
N LYS A 520 -22.60 -23.95 -19.99
CA LYS A 520 -23.57 -24.19 -18.90
C LYS A 520 -23.05 -24.00 -17.48
N ILE A 521 -21.74 -23.90 -17.24
CA ILE A 521 -21.17 -23.99 -15.88
C ILE A 521 -21.02 -22.61 -15.19
N LEU A 522 -20.99 -21.52 -15.95
CA LEU A 522 -20.60 -20.19 -15.45
C LEU A 522 -21.75 -19.30 -14.94
N ASN A 523 -22.95 -19.83 -14.75
CA ASN A 523 -24.12 -19.04 -14.36
C ASN A 523 -24.48 -19.24 -12.87
N LYS A 524 -23.65 -18.69 -11.96
CA LYS A 524 -24.07 -18.39 -10.57
C LYS A 524 -23.17 -17.32 -9.96
N ALA A 525 -23.78 -16.14 -9.76
CA ALA A 525 -23.43 -15.02 -8.89
C ALA A 525 -21.96 -14.52 -8.84
N PHE A 526 -21.81 -13.24 -9.19
CA PHE A 526 -20.59 -12.42 -9.10
C PHE A 526 -19.83 -12.46 -7.74
N ILE A 527 -20.48 -12.90 -6.66
CA ILE A 527 -19.85 -13.01 -5.33
C ILE A 527 -18.76 -14.11 -5.30
N GLU A 528 -18.84 -15.10 -6.18
CA GLU A 528 -18.04 -16.33 -6.11
C GLU A 528 -16.94 -16.42 -7.19
N ILE A 529 -16.77 -15.37 -8.01
CA ILE A 529 -15.81 -15.35 -9.12
C ILE A 529 -14.55 -14.54 -8.77
N LEU A 530 -13.42 -14.91 -9.40
CA LEU A 530 -12.17 -14.16 -9.36
C LEU A 530 -11.84 -13.64 -10.76
N PRO A 531 -12.41 -12.49 -11.17
CA PRO A 531 -12.38 -12.03 -12.55
C PRO A 531 -10.94 -11.71 -12.99
N TYR A 532 -10.64 -11.98 -14.26
CA TYR A 532 -9.38 -11.64 -14.91
C TYR A 532 -9.65 -11.14 -16.34
N GLY A 533 -8.65 -10.49 -16.95
CA GLY A 533 -8.73 -10.07 -18.34
C GLY A 533 -9.91 -9.13 -18.60
N ASP A 534 -10.61 -9.34 -19.72
CA ASP A 534 -11.72 -8.49 -20.16
C ASP A 534 -12.89 -8.41 -19.19
N VAL A 535 -13.08 -9.46 -18.38
CA VAL A 535 -14.12 -9.51 -17.37
C VAL A 535 -13.93 -8.38 -16.35
N LEU A 536 -12.69 -7.92 -16.12
CA LEU A 536 -12.39 -6.79 -15.22
C LEU A 536 -12.78 -5.44 -15.83
N LYS A 537 -12.74 -5.26 -17.16
CA LYS A 537 -12.86 -3.93 -17.78
C LYS A 537 -14.15 -3.18 -17.44
N PRO A 538 -15.35 -3.79 -17.44
CA PRO A 538 -16.56 -3.10 -17.02
C PRO A 538 -16.46 -2.55 -15.60
N PHE A 539 -15.87 -3.32 -14.67
CA PHE A 539 -15.63 -2.88 -13.29
C PHE A 539 -14.66 -1.71 -13.25
N LEU A 540 -13.49 -1.86 -13.85
CA LEU A 540 -12.44 -0.84 -13.82
C LEU A 540 -12.86 0.46 -14.50
N LYS A 541 -13.82 0.41 -15.44
CA LYS A 541 -14.35 1.59 -16.15
C LYS A 541 -15.39 2.37 -15.35
N THR A 542 -16.03 1.80 -14.33
CA THR A 542 -17.07 2.48 -13.53
C THR A 542 -16.57 3.79 -12.93
N ASP A 543 -17.46 4.78 -12.78
CA ASP A 543 -17.11 6.08 -12.18
C ASP A 543 -16.78 5.99 -10.68
N ALA A 544 -17.12 4.87 -10.03
CA ALA A 544 -16.72 4.58 -8.66
C ALA A 544 -15.19 4.44 -8.51
N ILE A 545 -14.50 4.01 -9.57
CA ILE A 545 -13.05 3.80 -9.58
C ILE A 545 -12.36 4.95 -10.30
N LEU A 546 -11.55 5.71 -9.56
CA LEU A 546 -10.74 6.81 -10.07
C LEU A 546 -9.37 6.29 -10.53
N SER A 547 -8.71 7.03 -11.42
CA SER A 547 -7.33 6.71 -11.83
C SER A 547 -6.37 6.58 -10.63
N ASN A 548 -6.57 7.37 -9.57
CA ASN A 548 -5.75 7.27 -8.38
C ASN A 548 -5.94 5.96 -7.62
N ASP A 549 -7.15 5.38 -7.62
CA ASP A 549 -7.40 4.09 -6.98
C ASP A 549 -6.68 2.96 -7.75
N LEU A 550 -6.73 3.00 -9.08
CA LEU A 550 -6.00 2.07 -9.94
C LEU A 550 -4.49 2.18 -9.70
N LYS A 551 -3.97 3.39 -9.50
CA LYS A 551 -2.55 3.61 -9.16
C LYS A 551 -2.18 3.04 -7.79
N ILE A 552 -3.03 3.24 -6.78
CA ILE A 552 -2.82 2.67 -5.45
C ILE A 552 -2.83 1.14 -5.50
N PHE A 553 -3.76 0.57 -6.28
CA PHE A 553 -3.80 -0.88 -6.50
C PHE A 553 -2.51 -1.39 -7.13
N LEU A 554 -2.04 -0.75 -8.21
CA LEU A 554 -0.79 -1.12 -8.86
C LEU A 554 0.42 -0.94 -7.92
N SER A 555 0.47 0.13 -7.15
CA SER A 555 1.59 0.40 -6.23
C SER A 555 1.67 -0.62 -5.09
N LYS A 556 0.53 -1.12 -4.59
CA LYS A 556 0.50 -2.23 -3.62
C LYS A 556 1.13 -3.52 -4.18
N ARG A 557 1.12 -3.70 -5.50
CA ARG A 557 1.78 -4.81 -6.20
C ARG A 557 3.21 -4.49 -6.66
N GLY A 558 3.74 -3.34 -6.24
CA GLY A 558 5.06 -2.86 -6.66
C GLY A 558 5.11 -2.41 -8.11
N LEU A 559 3.98 -2.16 -8.80
CA LEU A 559 3.94 -1.62 -10.16
C LEU A 559 3.64 -0.11 -10.15
N PHE A 560 4.54 0.67 -10.74
CA PHE A 560 4.49 2.12 -10.75
C PHE A 560 4.52 2.66 -12.19
N VAL A 561 3.62 3.60 -12.47
CA VAL A 561 3.49 4.21 -13.81
C VAL A 561 3.26 5.72 -13.70
N LYS A 562 3.87 6.48 -14.62
CA LYS A 562 3.66 7.93 -14.69
C LYS A 562 2.22 8.29 -15.03
N SER A 563 1.62 7.57 -15.97
CA SER A 563 0.34 7.95 -16.55
C SER A 563 -0.80 8.00 -15.54
N ALA A 564 -1.66 9.01 -15.62
CA ALA A 564 -2.91 9.08 -14.88
C ALA A 564 -4.12 8.76 -15.77
N ASP A 565 -3.88 8.39 -17.04
CA ASP A 565 -4.94 8.00 -17.96
C ASP A 565 -5.55 6.66 -17.52
N LYS A 566 -6.83 6.69 -17.19
CA LYS A 566 -7.59 5.53 -16.74
C LYS A 566 -7.55 4.39 -17.76
N LYS A 567 -7.55 4.67 -19.07
CA LYS A 567 -7.47 3.64 -20.11
C LYS A 567 -6.12 2.92 -20.09
N LYS A 568 -5.01 3.67 -19.97
CA LYS A 568 -3.67 3.09 -19.88
C LYS A 568 -3.49 2.27 -18.60
N LEU A 569 -4.03 2.75 -17.48
CA LEU A 569 -4.02 2.01 -16.20
C LEU A 569 -4.81 0.70 -16.30
N ILE A 570 -5.99 0.73 -16.93
CA ILE A 570 -6.78 -0.49 -17.18
C ILE A 570 -6.01 -1.46 -18.07
N ALA A 571 -5.34 -0.98 -19.11
CA ALA A 571 -4.51 -1.82 -19.98
C ALA A 571 -3.31 -2.46 -19.25
N ALA A 572 -2.73 -1.78 -18.26
CA ALA A 572 -1.69 -2.35 -17.41
C ALA A 572 -2.23 -3.40 -16.42
N ILE A 573 -3.47 -3.24 -15.94
CA ILE A 573 -4.10 -4.15 -14.96
C ILE A 573 -4.68 -5.41 -15.62
N THR A 574 -5.23 -5.29 -16.83
CA THR A 574 -5.97 -6.38 -17.51
C THR A 574 -5.17 -7.70 -17.66
N PRO A 575 -3.86 -7.68 -17.98
CA PRO A 575 -3.04 -8.90 -18.08
C PRO A 575 -2.76 -9.58 -16.73
N ILE A 576 -2.98 -8.89 -15.61
CA ILE A 576 -2.56 -9.31 -14.28
C ILE A 576 -3.66 -10.17 -13.63
N LEU A 577 -3.26 -11.29 -13.02
CA LEU A 577 -4.14 -12.13 -12.21
C LEU A 577 -4.25 -11.60 -10.78
N PHE A 578 -5.48 -11.48 -10.28
CA PHE A 578 -5.75 -10.98 -8.95
C PHE A 578 -5.79 -12.13 -7.96
N SER A 579 -5.30 -11.90 -6.73
CA SER A 579 -5.61 -12.79 -5.62
C SER A 579 -7.03 -12.54 -5.07
N PRO A 580 -7.62 -13.52 -4.36
CA PRO A 580 -8.88 -13.29 -3.65
C PRO A 580 -8.85 -12.07 -2.74
N ARG A 581 -7.77 -11.88 -1.97
CA ARG A 581 -7.62 -10.70 -1.09
C ARG A 581 -7.52 -9.40 -1.88
N GLU A 582 -6.73 -9.36 -2.96
CA GLU A 582 -6.61 -8.19 -3.82
C GLU A 582 -7.96 -7.76 -4.42
N LEU A 583 -8.81 -8.73 -4.77
CA LEU A 583 -10.17 -8.46 -5.23
C LEU A 583 -11.06 -7.85 -4.13
N GLU A 584 -10.97 -8.36 -2.89
CA GLU A 584 -11.73 -7.81 -1.76
C GLU A 584 -11.27 -6.39 -1.39
N ASP A 585 -9.95 -6.16 -1.31
CA ASP A 585 -9.36 -4.83 -1.13
C ASP A 585 -9.94 -3.84 -2.18
N PHE A 586 -10.05 -4.30 -3.44
CA PHE A 586 -10.58 -3.49 -4.53
C PHE A 586 -12.10 -3.24 -4.41
N LYS A 587 -12.88 -4.23 -3.97
CA LYS A 587 -14.33 -4.08 -3.72
C LYS A 587 -14.61 -3.12 -2.57
N GLU A 588 -13.86 -3.21 -1.47
CA GLU A 588 -14.01 -2.30 -0.33
C GLU A 588 -13.81 -0.83 -0.75
N MET A 589 -12.85 -0.57 -1.65
CA MET A 589 -12.63 0.78 -2.20
C MET A 589 -13.85 1.31 -2.99
N ILE A 590 -14.60 0.42 -3.66
CA ILE A 590 -15.82 0.74 -4.42
C ILE A 590 -16.99 0.97 -3.44
N ASP A 591 -17.20 0.05 -2.50
CA ASP A 591 -18.31 0.08 -1.54
C ASP A 591 -18.26 1.30 -0.60
N ILE A 592 -17.06 1.78 -0.25
CA ILE A 592 -16.88 3.00 0.55
C ILE A 592 -17.32 4.26 -0.20
N LYS A 593 -17.25 4.24 -1.54
CA LYS A 593 -17.62 5.37 -2.42
C LYS A 593 -19.06 5.28 -2.90
N GLU A 594 -19.61 4.08 -3.01
CA GLU A 594 -20.98 3.86 -3.42
C GLU A 594 -21.99 4.22 -2.31
N LYS A 595 -22.35 5.51 -2.33
CA LYS A 595 -23.68 6.11 -2.06
C LYS A 595 -23.78 6.88 -0.73
N THR A 596 -23.97 8.19 -0.89
CA THR A 596 -24.53 9.06 0.15
C THR A 596 -25.93 8.58 0.50
N ALA A 597 -26.08 8.07 1.70
CA ALA A 597 -27.38 7.63 2.17
C ALA A 597 -28.26 8.86 2.47
N LYS A 598 -29.49 8.85 1.97
CA LYS A 598 -30.45 9.94 2.14
C LYS A 598 -31.23 9.69 3.42
N THR A 599 -31.27 10.68 4.30
CA THR A 599 -32.02 10.61 5.56
C THR A 599 -33.25 11.50 5.53
N SER A 600 -34.40 10.93 5.88
CA SER A 600 -35.67 11.65 6.07
C SER A 600 -36.29 11.30 7.42
N GLN A 601 -37.11 12.19 7.96
CA GLN A 601 -37.80 11.99 9.24
C GLN A 601 -39.33 12.06 9.06
N GLU A 602 -40.03 11.24 9.82
CA GLU A 602 -41.49 11.31 10.00
C GLU A 602 -41.80 11.22 11.49
N ILE A 603 -42.58 12.17 12.00
CA ILE A 603 -42.81 12.33 13.44
C ILE A 603 -44.30 12.15 13.74
N PHE A 604 -44.62 11.41 14.80
CA PHE A 604 -45.98 11.14 15.24
C PHE A 604 -46.18 11.60 16.68
N LYS A 605 -47.34 12.18 16.97
CA LYS A 605 -47.75 12.48 18.35
C LYS A 605 -48.31 11.22 19.01
N LEU A 606 -47.87 10.94 20.22
CA LEU A 606 -48.39 9.86 21.05
C LEU A 606 -49.68 10.32 21.73
N THR A 607 -50.69 9.45 21.73
CA THR A 607 -51.97 9.69 22.41
C THR A 607 -51.88 9.51 23.93
N SER A 608 -50.84 8.80 24.40
CA SER A 608 -50.56 8.51 25.81
C SER A 608 -49.06 8.34 26.01
N LYS A 609 -48.55 8.69 27.20
CA LYS A 609 -47.13 8.45 27.55
C LYS A 609 -46.87 6.95 27.59
N LYS A 610 -46.10 6.45 26.63
CA LYS A 610 -45.64 5.05 26.55
C LYS A 610 -44.13 5.01 26.37
N SER A 611 -43.51 3.90 26.76
CA SER A 611 -42.09 3.67 26.50
C SER A 611 -41.86 3.25 25.04
N ILE A 612 -40.65 3.40 24.52
CA ILE A 612 -40.35 2.99 23.13
C ILE A 612 -40.48 1.47 22.96
N GLU A 613 -40.12 0.71 24.01
CA GLU A 613 -40.22 -0.75 24.03
C GLU A 613 -41.69 -1.20 23.89
N GLU A 614 -42.62 -0.48 24.54
CA GLU A 614 -44.06 -0.73 24.42
C GLU A 614 -44.57 -0.43 23.01
N VAL A 615 -44.10 0.66 22.39
CA VAL A 615 -44.51 1.04 21.03
C VAL A 615 -44.00 0.02 19.99
N VAL A 616 -42.73 -0.40 20.10
CA VAL A 616 -42.10 -1.33 19.14
C VAL A 616 -42.73 -2.72 19.19
N LYS A 617 -43.18 -3.19 20.37
CA LYS A 617 -43.93 -4.46 20.50
C LYS A 617 -45.23 -4.46 19.70
N GLU A 618 -45.79 -3.27 19.46
CA GLU A 618 -47.06 -3.10 18.76
C GLU A 618 -46.87 -2.83 17.25
N PHE A 619 -45.64 -2.88 16.72
CA PHE A 619 -45.39 -2.77 15.28
C PHE A 619 -46.02 -3.93 14.49
N ALA A 620 -46.27 -3.68 13.21
CA ALA A 620 -46.89 -4.66 12.34
C ALA A 620 -45.91 -5.82 12.03
N PRO A 621 -46.41 -7.06 11.88
CA PRO A 621 -45.59 -8.14 11.37
C PRO A 621 -45.13 -7.83 9.94
N ILE A 622 -43.84 -8.04 9.67
CA ILE A 622 -43.24 -7.69 8.38
C ILE A 622 -43.34 -8.90 7.45
N ASN A 623 -44.10 -8.72 6.36
CA ASN A 623 -44.15 -9.68 5.26
C ASN A 623 -43.24 -9.17 4.13
N ILE A 624 -42.18 -9.93 3.82
CA ILE A 624 -41.16 -9.57 2.82
C ILE A 624 -41.80 -9.36 1.44
N ASP A 625 -42.69 -10.25 1.00
CA ASP A 625 -43.32 -10.18 -0.33
C ASP A 625 -44.16 -8.91 -0.50
N ASN A 626 -44.84 -8.47 0.56
CA ASN A 626 -45.64 -7.25 0.52
C ASN A 626 -44.77 -5.99 0.45
N ILE A 627 -43.67 -5.95 1.19
CA ILE A 627 -42.79 -4.76 1.21
C ILE A 627 -41.92 -4.65 -0.04
N THR A 628 -41.62 -5.77 -0.72
CA THR A 628 -40.88 -5.80 -2.00
C THR A 628 -41.80 -5.86 -3.23
N LYS A 629 -43.12 -5.86 -3.05
CA LYS A 629 -44.09 -5.91 -4.17
C LYS A 629 -43.78 -4.86 -5.25
N ASP A 630 -43.82 -5.22 -6.53
CA ASP A 630 -43.52 -4.30 -7.64
C ASP A 630 -42.09 -3.70 -7.60
N THR A 631 -41.18 -4.28 -6.81
CA THR A 631 -39.74 -3.98 -6.85
C THR A 631 -38.98 -5.23 -7.31
N ASN A 632 -37.93 -5.04 -8.09
CA ASN A 632 -37.00 -6.13 -8.45
C ASN A 632 -35.89 -6.27 -7.39
N THR A 633 -36.19 -5.95 -6.13
CA THR A 633 -35.22 -5.85 -5.05
C THR A 633 -35.43 -6.98 -4.03
N LYS A 634 -34.35 -7.69 -3.73
CA LYS A 634 -34.30 -8.76 -2.73
C LYS A 634 -33.75 -8.20 -1.41
N ILE A 635 -34.33 -8.61 -0.29
CA ILE A 635 -33.83 -8.29 1.05
C ILE A 635 -32.89 -9.40 1.51
N LEU A 636 -31.71 -9.02 2.00
CA LEU A 636 -30.70 -9.90 2.55
C LEU A 636 -30.79 -9.86 4.08
N GLY A 637 -31.37 -10.90 4.67
CA GLY A 637 -31.57 -11.04 6.11
C GLY A 637 -33.03 -10.89 6.56
N THR A 638 -33.26 -11.06 7.86
CA THR A 638 -34.59 -11.05 8.46
C THR A 638 -34.92 -9.66 9.02
N PRO A 639 -36.01 -9.01 8.58
CA PRO A 639 -36.41 -7.70 9.11
C PRO A 639 -36.84 -7.78 10.57
N LYS A 640 -36.08 -7.17 11.47
CA LYS A 640 -36.43 -7.08 12.89
C LYS A 640 -35.93 -5.77 13.50
N PHE A 641 -36.75 -5.16 14.35
CA PHE A 641 -36.32 -4.07 15.21
C PHE A 641 -35.62 -4.63 16.45
N GLN A 642 -34.48 -4.05 16.78
CA GLN A 642 -33.69 -4.38 17.95
C GLN A 642 -33.25 -3.10 18.67
N GLU A 643 -33.02 -3.18 19.97
CA GLU A 643 -32.52 -2.04 20.74
C GLU A 643 -31.12 -1.64 20.23
N ASN A 644 -30.88 -0.33 20.10
CA ASN A 644 -29.59 0.19 19.68
C ASN A 644 -28.60 0.08 20.86
N PRO A 645 -27.55 -0.77 20.78
CA PRO A 645 -26.63 -0.99 21.89
C PRO A 645 -25.84 0.26 22.28
N GLU A 646 -25.74 1.24 21.39
CA GLU A 646 -24.95 2.46 21.60
C GLU A 646 -25.80 3.67 22.04
N ARG A 647 -27.12 3.65 21.78
CA ARG A 647 -28.04 4.72 22.17
C ARG A 647 -29.25 4.09 22.88
N PRO A 648 -29.18 3.92 24.21
CA PRO A 648 -30.28 3.38 25.00
C PRO A 648 -31.58 4.15 24.72
N LYS A 649 -32.72 3.44 24.65
CA LYS A 649 -34.05 3.99 24.27
C LYS A 649 -34.21 4.40 22.79
N GLU A 650 -33.35 3.90 21.92
CA GLU A 650 -33.56 3.91 20.47
C GLU A 650 -33.65 2.48 19.95
N TYR A 651 -34.59 2.22 19.03
CA TYR A 651 -34.70 0.93 18.33
C TYR A 651 -34.33 1.10 16.88
N ILE A 652 -33.60 0.14 16.32
CA ILE A 652 -33.11 0.16 14.94
C ILE A 652 -33.50 -1.10 14.18
N MET A 653 -33.72 -0.95 12.88
CA MET A 653 -33.81 -2.03 11.92
C MET A 653 -32.84 -1.75 10.78
N GLU A 654 -31.91 -2.67 10.54
CA GLU A 654 -30.97 -2.60 9.43
C GLU A 654 -31.24 -3.72 8.43
N LEU A 655 -31.40 -3.36 7.15
CA LEU A 655 -31.57 -4.30 6.05
C LEU A 655 -30.54 -4.00 4.96
N LYS A 656 -29.97 -5.06 4.40
CA LYS A 656 -29.22 -4.99 3.14
C LYS A 656 -30.14 -5.42 2.00
N THR A 657 -30.04 -4.75 0.86
CA THR A 657 -30.85 -5.03 -0.31
C THR A 657 -29.99 -5.29 -1.54
N GLU A 658 -30.51 -6.09 -2.46
CA GLU A 658 -29.85 -6.49 -3.70
C GLU A 658 -30.83 -6.34 -4.86
N LYS A 659 -30.44 -5.63 -5.92
CA LYS A 659 -31.24 -5.49 -7.16
C LYS A 659 -30.38 -5.81 -8.38
N LYS A 660 -30.92 -6.58 -9.32
CA LYS A 660 -30.28 -6.81 -10.62
C LYS A 660 -30.71 -5.77 -11.65
N ASP A 661 -29.74 -5.08 -12.25
CA ASP A 661 -29.89 -4.13 -13.35
C ASP A 661 -29.59 -4.82 -14.69
N PRO A 662 -30.62 -5.18 -15.47
CA PRO A 662 -30.45 -5.92 -16.72
C PRO A 662 -29.75 -5.11 -17.82
N THR A 663 -29.57 -3.79 -17.66
CA THR A 663 -28.90 -2.94 -18.65
C THR A 663 -27.38 -2.90 -18.47
N ASN A 664 -26.90 -3.34 -17.31
CA ASN A 664 -25.48 -3.46 -17.01
C ASN A 664 -24.96 -4.86 -17.37
N TYR A 665 -23.66 -4.96 -17.65
CA TYR A 665 -23.01 -6.23 -17.96
C TYR A 665 -23.28 -7.25 -16.83
N LEU A 666 -23.47 -8.52 -17.17
CA LEU A 666 -23.97 -9.55 -16.24
C LEU A 666 -23.18 -9.65 -14.92
N SER A 667 -21.91 -9.22 -14.96
CA SER A 667 -20.96 -9.24 -13.84
C SER A 667 -21.06 -8.00 -12.93
N VAL A 668 -21.55 -6.85 -13.41
CA VAL A 668 -21.78 -5.60 -12.63
C VAL A 668 -23.26 -5.28 -12.46
N ASN A 669 -24.15 -6.23 -12.80
CA ASN A 669 -25.58 -5.96 -12.77
C ASN A 669 -26.16 -5.92 -11.36
N THR A 670 -25.45 -6.37 -10.32
CA THR A 670 -25.97 -6.34 -8.96
C THR A 670 -25.67 -5.00 -8.28
N LEU A 671 -26.72 -4.27 -7.95
CA LEU A 671 -26.68 -3.06 -7.15
C LEU A 671 -27.03 -3.38 -5.70
N TYR A 672 -26.13 -3.07 -4.78
CA TYR A 672 -26.38 -3.18 -3.35
C TYR A 672 -26.99 -1.91 -2.78
N GLY A 673 -27.91 -2.08 -1.83
CA GLY A 673 -28.56 -1.01 -1.09
C GLY A 673 -28.58 -1.28 0.41
N LYS A 674 -28.93 -0.24 1.16
CA LYS A 674 -29.02 -0.28 2.62
C LYS A 674 -30.25 0.49 3.07
N ILE A 675 -31.02 -0.12 3.96
CA ILE A 675 -32.12 0.51 4.67
C ILE A 675 -31.78 0.50 6.16
N LEU A 676 -31.84 1.65 6.79
CA LEU A 676 -31.77 1.77 8.24
C LEU A 676 -32.97 2.61 8.70
N ILE A 677 -33.82 2.00 9.53
CA ILE A 677 -34.94 2.69 10.18
C ILE A 677 -34.62 2.77 11.66
N SER A 678 -34.63 3.98 12.24
CA SER A 678 -34.50 4.18 13.68
C SER A 678 -35.74 4.85 14.27
N CYS A 679 -36.09 4.44 15.49
CA CYS A 679 -37.28 4.88 16.20
C CYS A 679 -36.89 5.31 17.62
N ARG A 680 -37.29 6.51 18.03
CA ARG A 680 -37.08 7.04 19.39
C ARG A 680 -38.25 7.89 19.85
N ILE A 681 -38.40 8.05 21.17
CA ILE A 681 -39.39 8.97 21.75
C ILE A 681 -38.67 10.20 22.31
N ASP A 682 -39.07 11.38 21.84
CA ASP A 682 -38.60 12.68 22.35
C ASP A 682 -39.64 13.30 23.30
N ASN A 683 -39.17 13.81 24.45
CA ASN A 683 -39.98 14.44 25.49
C ASN A 683 -41.22 13.65 25.98
N GLY A 684 -41.25 12.33 25.74
CA GLY A 684 -42.32 11.42 26.16
C GLY A 684 -43.61 11.45 25.30
N ASN A 685 -43.67 12.31 24.27
CA ASN A 685 -44.90 12.55 23.50
C ASN A 685 -44.71 12.49 21.97
N LEU A 686 -43.47 12.51 21.46
CA LEU A 686 -43.19 12.49 20.02
C LEU A 686 -42.42 11.23 19.64
N LEU A 687 -43.03 10.36 18.83
CA LEU A 687 -42.35 9.24 18.19
C LEU A 687 -41.66 9.74 16.92
N ILE A 688 -40.34 9.69 16.89
CA ILE A 688 -39.52 10.11 15.76
C ILE A 688 -39.05 8.86 15.02
N ASN A 689 -39.45 8.73 13.76
CA ASN A 689 -38.93 7.73 12.84
C ASN A 689 -37.92 8.39 11.89
N SER A 690 -36.67 7.96 11.94
CA SER A 690 -35.63 8.37 10.98
C SER A 690 -35.35 7.22 10.01
N VAL A 691 -35.28 7.56 8.72
CA VAL A 691 -35.10 6.59 7.64
C VAL A 691 -33.89 6.99 6.83
N LYS A 692 -32.91 6.10 6.77
CA LYS A 692 -31.70 6.25 5.96
C LYS A 692 -31.71 5.18 4.86
N THR A 693 -31.72 5.63 3.61
CA THR A 693 -31.87 4.76 2.43
C THR A 693 -30.90 5.14 1.33
N THR A 694 -30.56 4.16 0.51
CA THR A 694 -29.51 4.33 -0.50
C THR A 694 -30.08 4.40 -1.93
N THR A 695 -31.11 3.60 -2.23
CA THR A 695 -31.76 3.56 -3.55
C THR A 695 -33.23 4.01 -3.51
N VAL A 696 -33.86 4.17 -4.68
CA VAL A 696 -35.30 4.48 -4.79
C VAL A 696 -36.16 3.32 -4.31
N ASP A 697 -35.78 2.08 -4.65
CA ASP A 697 -36.45 0.87 -4.18
C ASP A 697 -36.33 0.75 -2.65
N ASP A 698 -35.15 1.04 -2.07
CA ASP A 698 -34.94 1.08 -0.62
C ASP A 698 -35.89 2.06 0.08
N LYS A 699 -36.06 3.25 -0.51
CA LYS A 699 -37.01 4.26 0.00
C LYS A 699 -38.45 3.76 -0.03
N LEU A 700 -38.86 3.09 -1.10
CA LEU A 700 -40.20 2.52 -1.22
C LEU A 700 -40.45 1.42 -0.18
N ILE A 701 -39.47 0.51 -0.03
CA ILE A 701 -39.53 -0.57 0.96
C ILE A 701 -39.63 0.00 2.37
N ALA A 702 -38.77 0.96 2.72
CA ALA A 702 -38.79 1.62 4.02
C ALA A 702 -40.12 2.34 4.29
N SER A 703 -40.66 3.04 3.28
CA SER A 703 -41.97 3.71 3.38
C SER A 703 -43.09 2.71 3.66
N ARG A 704 -43.10 1.53 3.01
CA ARG A 704 -44.11 0.49 3.25
C ARG A 704 -44.04 -0.06 4.67
N ILE A 705 -42.84 -0.27 5.21
CA ILE A 705 -42.64 -0.70 6.60
C ILE A 705 -43.21 0.35 7.55
N ILE A 706 -42.91 1.63 7.35
CA ILE A 706 -43.43 2.71 8.20
C ILE A 706 -44.94 2.83 8.10
N THR A 707 -45.52 2.76 6.90
CA THR A 707 -46.98 2.83 6.72
C THR A 707 -47.68 1.66 7.41
N ALA A 708 -47.14 0.44 7.32
CA ALA A 708 -47.69 -0.71 8.02
C ALA A 708 -47.65 -0.52 9.55
N ASN A 709 -46.53 -0.04 10.08
CA ASN A 709 -46.39 0.28 11.50
C ASN A 709 -47.34 1.41 11.92
N LYS A 710 -47.43 2.49 11.13
CA LYS A 710 -48.35 3.62 11.37
C LYS A 710 -49.78 3.13 11.51
N ASN A 711 -50.28 2.39 10.53
CA ASN A 711 -51.66 1.89 10.53
C ASN A 711 -51.94 1.06 11.78
N ASN A 712 -51.04 0.13 12.12
CA ASN A 712 -51.22 -0.72 13.31
C ASN A 712 -51.21 0.08 14.62
N LEU A 713 -50.37 1.12 14.71
CA LEU A 713 -50.33 2.00 15.89
C LEU A 713 -51.55 2.92 15.99
N VAL A 714 -52.08 3.40 14.86
CA VAL A 714 -53.32 4.20 14.81
C VAL A 714 -54.52 3.33 15.20
N ASP A 715 -54.62 2.11 14.68
CA ASP A 715 -55.67 1.15 15.02
C ASP A 715 -55.69 0.83 16.53
N LYS A 716 -54.50 0.73 17.12
CA LYS A 716 -54.31 0.54 18.58
C LYS A 716 -54.39 1.83 19.39
N LYS A 717 -54.68 2.98 18.75
CA LYS A 717 -54.78 4.30 19.36
C LYS A 717 -53.53 4.70 20.15
N ILE A 718 -52.35 4.36 19.67
CA ILE A 718 -51.05 4.68 20.30
C ILE A 718 -50.51 6.02 19.79
N ILE A 719 -50.75 6.31 18.51
CA ILE A 719 -50.37 7.56 17.85
C ILE A 719 -51.58 8.26 17.24
N GLU A 720 -51.48 9.57 17.05
CA GLU A 720 -52.40 10.34 16.22
C GLU A 720 -52.27 9.93 14.75
N ASN A 721 -53.36 10.05 13.98
CA ASN A 721 -53.36 9.71 12.56
C ASN A 721 -52.49 10.66 11.72
N ASP A 722 -52.39 11.91 12.16
CA ASP A 722 -51.62 12.95 11.49
C ASP A 722 -50.13 12.79 11.78
N SER A 723 -49.35 12.68 10.71
CA SER A 723 -47.89 12.66 10.76
C SER A 723 -47.34 14.06 10.51
N ILE A 724 -46.36 14.47 11.30
CA ILE A 724 -45.57 15.67 11.05
C ILE A 724 -44.43 15.29 10.10
N GLN A 725 -44.66 15.51 8.80
CA GLN A 725 -43.63 15.43 7.77
C GLN A 725 -43.29 16.85 7.30
N LEU A 726 -42.00 17.16 7.21
CA LEU A 726 -41.56 18.47 6.74
C LEU A 726 -41.58 18.53 5.21
N LEU A 727 -42.63 19.12 4.67
CA LEU A 727 -42.85 19.35 3.24
C LEU A 727 -42.41 20.75 2.82
N PHE A 728 -42.06 20.93 1.55
CA PHE A 728 -41.68 22.23 0.97
C PHE A 728 -42.79 23.29 1.16
N SER A 729 -44.05 22.88 1.05
CA SER A 729 -45.23 23.75 1.19
C SER A 729 -45.63 24.04 2.64
N ARG A 730 -44.98 23.42 3.64
CA ARG A 730 -45.35 23.60 5.05
C ARG A 730 -45.06 25.01 5.59
N PHE A 731 -44.11 25.72 4.99
CA PHE A 731 -43.70 27.05 5.43
C PHE A 731 -44.72 28.11 5.00
N GLY A 732 -45.04 29.05 5.88
CA GLY A 732 -46.00 30.12 5.60
C GLY A 732 -45.46 31.16 4.60
N SER A 733 -44.14 31.20 4.38
CA SER A 733 -43.51 32.06 3.38
C SER A 733 -42.20 31.49 2.82
N ASN A 734 -41.81 31.96 1.64
CA ASN A 734 -40.50 31.65 1.04
C ASN A 734 -39.35 32.04 1.96
N ARG A 735 -39.47 33.20 2.62
CA ARG A 735 -38.49 33.71 3.58
C ARG A 735 -38.27 32.75 4.75
N GLU A 736 -39.35 32.24 5.32
CA GLU A 736 -39.28 31.28 6.43
C GLU A 736 -38.57 29.99 6.02
N ARG A 737 -38.89 29.46 4.82
CA ARG A 737 -38.21 28.28 4.27
C ARG A 737 -36.72 28.53 4.01
N VAL A 738 -36.38 29.70 3.46
CA VAL A 738 -34.99 30.07 3.21
C VAL A 738 -34.22 30.15 4.53
N ASN A 739 -34.77 30.86 5.52
CA ASN A 739 -34.15 30.96 6.84
C ASN A 739 -33.98 29.59 7.50
N PHE A 740 -34.97 28.70 7.36
CA PHE A 740 -34.86 27.33 7.86
C PHE A 740 -33.67 26.57 7.24
N LEU A 741 -33.52 26.58 5.91
CA LEU A 741 -32.39 25.91 5.25
C LEU A 741 -31.04 26.53 5.58
N LEU A 742 -30.97 27.86 5.69
CA LEU A 742 -29.74 28.56 6.06
C LEU A 742 -29.38 28.34 7.54
N SER A 743 -30.36 28.10 8.42
CA SER A 743 -30.13 27.88 9.86
C SER A 743 -29.21 26.70 10.17
N PHE A 744 -29.03 25.77 9.22
CA PHE A 744 -28.10 24.65 9.36
C PHE A 744 -26.62 25.06 9.39
N SER A 745 -26.26 26.30 9.04
CA SER A 745 -24.93 26.85 9.32
C SER A 745 -24.74 27.27 10.78
N ASN A 746 -25.84 27.43 11.54
CA ASN A 746 -25.76 27.72 12.97
C ASN A 746 -25.64 26.42 13.78
N ILE A 747 -24.42 26.16 14.25
CA ILE A 747 -24.04 24.97 15.01
C ILE A 747 -23.81 25.23 16.51
N SER A 748 -24.36 26.31 17.06
CA SER A 748 -24.12 26.72 18.47
C SER A 748 -24.41 25.62 19.49
N ASP A 749 -25.35 24.72 19.20
CA ASP A 749 -25.75 23.62 20.07
C ASP A 749 -25.00 22.29 19.79
N SER A 750 -24.05 22.29 18.84
CA SER A 750 -23.27 21.09 18.49
C SER A 750 -21.99 21.00 19.31
N VAL A 751 -21.77 19.84 19.92
CA VAL A 751 -20.50 19.52 20.61
C VAL A 751 -19.43 19.00 19.64
N LEU A 752 -19.85 18.51 18.47
CA LEU A 752 -18.97 17.80 17.53
C LEU A 752 -18.45 18.69 16.40
N PHE A 753 -19.28 19.62 15.92
CA PHE A 753 -18.92 20.55 14.85
C PHE A 753 -18.32 21.83 15.43
N SER A 754 -17.21 22.30 14.86
CA SER A 754 -16.50 23.50 15.28
C SER A 754 -16.69 24.69 14.34
N GLU A 755 -16.89 24.43 13.05
CA GLU A 755 -17.15 25.46 12.02
C GLU A 755 -18.18 24.91 11.02
N ALA A 756 -18.96 25.79 10.40
CA ALA A 756 -19.93 25.44 9.37
C ALA A 756 -19.96 26.52 8.28
N GLU A 757 -19.90 26.10 7.02
CA GLU A 757 -19.86 26.99 5.86
C GLU A 757 -20.84 26.52 4.79
N ILE A 758 -21.66 27.43 4.25
CA ILE A 758 -22.54 27.11 3.13
C ILE A 758 -21.74 27.23 1.83
N GLN A 759 -21.62 26.12 1.08
CA GLN A 759 -20.84 26.07 -0.15
C GLN A 759 -21.68 25.94 -1.41
N LYS A 760 -22.89 25.36 -1.34
CA LYS A 760 -23.79 25.27 -2.50
C LYS A 760 -25.21 25.62 -2.15
N ILE A 761 -25.88 26.29 -3.09
CA ILE A 761 -27.28 26.72 -2.96
C ILE A 761 -27.97 26.51 -4.30
N LYS A 762 -29.20 25.99 -4.27
CA LYS A 762 -30.04 25.79 -5.44
C LYS A 762 -31.41 26.43 -5.23
N TYR A 763 -31.76 27.38 -6.08
CA TYR A 763 -33.03 28.10 -5.98
C TYR A 763 -33.62 28.41 -7.36
N LYS A 764 -34.87 28.85 -7.34
CA LYS A 764 -35.59 29.43 -8.47
C LYS A 764 -36.35 30.67 -8.00
N PHE A 765 -36.62 31.62 -8.87
CA PHE A 765 -37.47 32.75 -8.50
C PHE A 765 -38.96 32.35 -8.46
N ASP A 766 -39.67 32.82 -7.45
CA ASP A 766 -41.11 32.63 -7.32
C ASP A 766 -41.85 33.61 -8.25
N LYS A 767 -42.50 33.06 -9.27
CA LYS A 767 -43.25 33.83 -10.27
C LYS A 767 -44.46 34.57 -9.69
N ASN A 768 -44.92 34.17 -8.50
CA ASN A 768 -46.05 34.83 -7.83
C ASN A 768 -45.63 36.09 -7.07
N GLN A 769 -44.32 36.37 -6.98
CA GLN A 769 -43.79 37.58 -6.33
C GLN A 769 -43.45 38.64 -7.37
N THR A 770 -43.52 39.91 -6.98
CA THR A 770 -43.02 41.04 -7.80
C THR A 770 -41.50 41.04 -7.82
N ILE A 771 -40.92 40.69 -8.97
CA ILE A 771 -39.47 40.57 -9.15
C ILE A 771 -38.93 41.90 -9.73
N PRO A 772 -37.80 42.43 -9.19
CA PRO A 772 -37.16 43.64 -9.72
C PRO A 772 -36.83 43.55 -11.21
N ASP A 773 -36.95 44.66 -11.94
CA ASP A 773 -36.78 44.69 -13.41
C ASP A 773 -35.43 44.12 -13.88
N GLY A 774 -34.35 44.34 -13.13
CA GLY A 774 -33.02 43.80 -13.44
C GLY A 774 -32.89 42.28 -13.32
N LEU A 775 -33.87 41.60 -12.74
CA LEU A 775 -33.89 40.13 -12.54
C LEU A 775 -35.03 39.43 -13.30
N LYS A 776 -35.88 40.19 -14.03
CA LYS A 776 -37.01 39.63 -14.78
C LYS A 776 -36.60 38.64 -15.87
N ASP A 777 -35.49 38.88 -16.57
CA ASP A 777 -35.00 37.95 -17.59
C ASP A 777 -34.67 36.56 -17.00
N ARG A 778 -34.24 36.50 -15.72
CA ARG A 778 -33.98 35.24 -15.03
C ARG A 778 -35.25 34.53 -14.58
N SER A 779 -36.30 35.27 -14.23
CA SER A 779 -37.56 34.71 -13.72
C SER A 779 -38.53 34.27 -14.82
N GLU A 780 -38.61 35.02 -15.92
CA GLU A 780 -39.50 34.73 -17.05
C GLU A 780 -39.10 33.43 -17.78
N ARG A 781 -37.80 33.14 -17.83
CA ARG A 781 -37.24 31.93 -18.48
C ARG A 781 -37.26 30.66 -17.62
N ASP A 782 -37.88 30.71 -16.45
CA ASP A 782 -38.03 29.55 -15.55
C ASP A 782 -36.69 28.92 -15.08
N ILE A 783 -35.63 29.73 -14.97
CA ILE A 783 -34.27 29.25 -14.71
C ILE A 783 -34.12 28.76 -13.26
N VAL A 784 -33.53 27.56 -13.11
CA VAL A 784 -33.03 27.06 -11.83
C VAL A 784 -31.56 27.44 -11.71
N THR A 785 -31.23 28.19 -10.66
CA THR A 785 -29.88 28.67 -10.40
C THR A 785 -29.16 27.74 -9.44
N TYR A 786 -27.91 27.41 -9.79
CA TYR A 786 -26.97 26.70 -8.92
C TYR A 786 -25.80 27.63 -8.61
N LEU A 787 -25.61 27.94 -7.33
CA LEU A 787 -24.44 28.68 -6.85
C LEU A 787 -23.52 27.72 -6.11
N ASN A 788 -22.23 27.80 -6.42
CA ASN A 788 -21.16 27.06 -5.77
C ASN A 788 -20.01 28.02 -5.46
N GLY A 789 -19.54 28.05 -4.22
CA GLY A 789 -18.49 28.97 -3.78
C GLY A 789 -18.13 28.77 -2.32
N LYS A 790 -17.37 29.72 -1.78
CA LYS A 790 -17.04 29.80 -0.35
C LYS A 790 -17.93 30.85 0.32
N ASP A 791 -18.37 30.55 1.53
CA ASP A 791 -19.25 31.37 2.36
C ASP A 791 -20.44 32.00 1.62
N LEU A 792 -21.22 31.17 0.92
CA LEU A 792 -22.41 31.64 0.19
C LEU A 792 -23.50 32.19 1.13
N GLY A 793 -23.45 31.88 2.42
CA GLY A 793 -24.37 32.41 3.42
C GLY A 793 -24.30 33.94 3.53
N GLY A 794 -23.11 34.52 3.30
CA GLY A 794 -22.87 35.97 3.33
C GLY A 794 -23.20 36.73 2.05
N LEU A 795 -23.71 36.07 1.00
CA LEU A 795 -24.14 36.75 -0.22
C LEU A 795 -25.30 37.72 0.08
N ILE A 796 -25.23 38.96 -0.43
CA ILE A 796 -26.27 39.98 -0.26
C ILE A 796 -27.64 39.43 -0.67
N ASP A 797 -27.71 38.76 -1.82
CA ASP A 797 -28.92 38.11 -2.34
C ASP A 797 -29.54 37.10 -1.35
N ILE A 798 -28.73 36.43 -0.53
CA ILE A 798 -29.20 35.40 0.41
C ILE A 798 -29.34 35.94 1.84
N SER A 799 -28.68 37.05 2.15
CA SER A 799 -28.74 37.75 3.43
C SER A 799 -29.88 38.77 3.50
N ASP A 800 -30.31 39.34 2.37
CA ASP A 800 -31.38 40.33 2.28
C ASP A 800 -32.78 39.73 2.47
N GLU A 801 -33.52 40.24 3.45
CA GLU A 801 -34.85 39.72 3.83
C GLU A 801 -35.94 39.90 2.76
N GLU A 802 -35.84 40.93 1.90
CA GLU A 802 -36.76 41.12 0.77
C GLU A 802 -36.41 40.16 -0.36
N PHE A 803 -35.13 39.95 -0.63
CA PHE A 803 -34.70 39.01 -1.65
C PHE A 803 -35.08 37.57 -1.31
N LYS A 804 -34.95 37.15 -0.04
CA LYS A 804 -35.40 35.82 0.43
C LYS A 804 -36.86 35.51 0.10
N LYS A 805 -37.74 36.52 0.07
CA LYS A 805 -39.16 36.32 -0.28
C LYS A 805 -39.34 35.91 -1.74
N LEU A 806 -38.42 36.30 -2.61
CA LEU A 806 -38.45 36.00 -4.04
C LEU A 806 -37.96 34.58 -4.37
N LEU A 807 -37.39 33.85 -3.39
CA LEU A 807 -36.67 32.60 -3.64
C LEU A 807 -37.46 31.34 -3.26
N LEU A 808 -37.68 30.50 -4.27
CA LEU A 808 -37.96 29.08 -4.11
C LEU A 808 -36.64 28.32 -3.88
N LEU A 809 -36.09 28.43 -2.67
CA LEU A 809 -34.88 27.71 -2.27
C LEU A 809 -35.20 26.23 -1.97
N ASP A 810 -34.50 25.33 -2.65
CA ASP A 810 -34.74 23.88 -2.62
C ASP A 810 -33.58 23.09 -1.99
N GLU A 811 -32.34 23.58 -2.11
CA GLU A 811 -31.16 22.89 -1.58
C GLU A 811 -30.10 23.86 -1.04
N VAL A 812 -29.49 23.48 0.08
CA VAL A 812 -28.29 24.08 0.65
C VAL A 812 -27.32 22.97 1.03
N GLU A 813 -26.05 23.10 0.64
CA GLU A 813 -24.96 22.21 1.05
C GLU A 813 -24.05 22.93 2.05
N VAL A 814 -23.97 22.39 3.26
CA VAL A 814 -23.17 22.92 4.37
C VAL A 814 -21.98 22.01 4.61
N HIS A 815 -20.80 22.59 4.67
CA HIS A 815 -19.58 21.91 5.07
C HIS A 815 -19.29 22.19 6.54
N TYR A 816 -19.31 21.14 7.34
CA TYR A 816 -18.97 21.18 8.74
C TYR A 816 -17.52 20.74 8.96
N LYS A 817 -16.83 21.48 9.80
CA LYS A 817 -15.56 21.07 10.38
C LYS A 817 -15.83 20.39 11.71
N TYR A 818 -15.22 19.25 11.96
CA TYR A 818 -15.43 18.48 13.20
C TYR A 818 -14.11 18.10 13.86
N ASN A 819 -14.19 17.86 15.17
CA ASN A 819 -13.12 17.26 15.96
C ASN A 819 -13.63 15.95 16.56
N TRP A 820 -12.91 14.86 16.33
CA TRP A 820 -13.30 13.54 16.85
C TRP A 820 -12.05 12.73 17.22
N GLN A 821 -11.91 12.41 18.51
CA GLN A 821 -10.72 11.75 19.07
C GLN A 821 -9.41 12.46 18.61
N ASN A 822 -8.53 11.74 17.92
CA ASN A 822 -7.25 12.25 17.42
C ASN A 822 -7.37 13.03 16.10
N ILE A 823 -8.55 13.05 15.48
CA ILE A 823 -8.80 13.80 14.25
C ILE A 823 -9.18 15.23 14.61
N LYS A 824 -8.29 16.15 14.28
CA LYS A 824 -8.54 17.59 14.34
C LYS A 824 -8.91 18.10 12.95
N ASN A 825 -9.91 18.97 12.87
CA ASN A 825 -10.30 19.65 11.64
C ASN A 825 -10.71 18.72 10.48
N GLY A 826 -11.42 17.64 10.79
CA GLY A 826 -12.04 16.80 9.75
C GLY A 826 -13.18 17.53 9.06
N TRP A 827 -13.50 17.15 7.82
CA TRP A 827 -14.58 17.77 7.03
C TRP A 827 -15.76 16.81 6.82
N TYR A 828 -16.96 17.33 6.94
CA TYR A 828 -18.21 16.60 6.74
C TYR A 828 -19.20 17.48 5.97
N SER A 829 -19.55 17.10 4.74
CA SER A 829 -20.56 17.82 3.94
C SER A 829 -21.94 17.25 4.22
N VAL A 830 -22.94 18.11 4.35
CA VAL A 830 -24.35 17.69 4.39
C VAL A 830 -25.15 18.56 3.46
N LYS A 831 -25.83 17.90 2.53
CA LYS A 831 -26.79 18.53 1.64
C LYS A 831 -28.20 18.43 2.23
N TYR A 832 -28.81 19.56 2.53
CA TYR A 832 -30.20 19.68 2.96
C TYR A 832 -31.06 20.08 1.78
N ASN A 833 -32.10 19.30 1.46
CA ASN A 833 -32.94 19.59 0.30
C ASN A 833 -34.39 19.11 0.44
N PHE A 834 -35.27 19.66 -0.40
CA PHE A 834 -36.67 19.24 -0.52
C PHE A 834 -36.90 18.29 -1.70
N SER A 835 -36.00 17.32 -1.89
CA SER A 835 -36.17 16.25 -2.86
C SER A 835 -36.41 16.70 -4.31
N ASN A 836 -35.73 17.77 -4.74
CA ASN A 836 -35.90 18.37 -6.08
C ASN A 836 -37.32 18.89 -6.32
N SER A 837 -37.93 19.56 -5.34
CA SER A 837 -39.32 20.05 -5.43
C SER A 837 -39.54 20.94 -6.65
N LEU A 838 -38.51 21.73 -7.04
CA LEU A 838 -38.57 22.67 -8.17
C LEU A 838 -38.81 22.01 -9.54
N TYR A 839 -38.57 20.70 -9.68
CA TYR A 839 -38.72 19.96 -10.93
C TYR A 839 -39.90 18.98 -10.92
N ASN A 840 -40.71 18.99 -9.86
CA ASN A 840 -41.77 18.00 -9.70
C ASN A 840 -42.99 18.33 -10.59
N LYS A 841 -43.46 17.33 -11.35
CA LYS A 841 -44.55 17.49 -12.34
C LYS A 841 -45.89 17.91 -11.73
N LYS A 842 -46.09 17.66 -10.43
CA LYS A 842 -47.32 18.01 -9.68
C LYS A 842 -47.28 19.39 -9.00
N GLY A 843 -46.26 20.21 -9.29
CA GLY A 843 -46.00 21.46 -8.59
C GLY A 843 -44.86 21.35 -7.58
N VAL A 844 -44.54 22.45 -6.90
CA VAL A 844 -43.37 22.56 -6.01
C VAL A 844 -43.64 21.90 -4.66
N GLU A 845 -43.62 20.57 -4.65
CA GLU A 845 -43.86 19.76 -3.47
C GLU A 845 -42.75 18.74 -3.29
N GLY A 846 -42.24 18.59 -2.06
CA GLY A 846 -41.11 17.72 -1.78
C GLY A 846 -40.81 17.56 -0.29
N VAL A 847 -40.30 16.39 0.09
CA VAL A 847 -39.99 16.05 1.49
C VAL A 847 -38.58 16.50 1.82
N PHE A 848 -38.43 17.17 2.96
CA PHE A 848 -37.13 17.55 3.52
C PHE A 848 -36.27 16.31 3.81
N ARG A 849 -35.02 16.35 3.35
CA ARG A 849 -34.03 15.31 3.59
C ARG A 849 -32.63 15.89 3.72
N SER A 850 -31.76 15.13 4.35
CA SER A 850 -30.33 15.40 4.47
C SER A 850 -29.52 14.29 3.79
N GLU A 851 -28.47 14.66 3.05
CA GLU A 851 -27.57 13.74 2.37
C GLU A 851 -26.14 14.00 2.88
N PRO A 852 -25.72 13.32 3.96
CA PRO A 852 -24.38 13.48 4.50
C PRO A 852 -23.31 12.79 3.65
N TYR A 853 -22.12 13.37 3.66
CA TYR A 853 -20.92 12.90 3.01
C TYR A 853 -19.68 13.18 3.88
N LEU A 854 -18.95 12.12 4.24
CA LEU A 854 -17.70 12.22 5.00
C LEU A 854 -16.51 12.32 4.06
N TYR A 855 -15.71 13.38 4.21
CA TYR A 855 -14.44 13.48 3.50
C TYR A 855 -13.42 12.54 4.15
N LEU A 856 -13.01 11.52 3.41
CA LEU A 856 -12.00 10.54 3.85
C LEU A 856 -10.59 11.10 3.63
N SER A 857 -10.14 12.00 4.49
CA SER A 857 -8.73 12.40 4.53
C SER A 857 -7.86 11.24 5.03
N ASP A 858 -6.56 11.28 4.76
CA ASP A 858 -5.65 10.21 5.17
C ASP A 858 -5.67 9.87 6.67
N PRO A 859 -5.79 10.81 7.62
CA PRO A 859 -5.99 10.46 9.03
C PRO A 859 -7.34 9.77 9.30
N VAL A 860 -8.39 10.10 8.54
CA VAL A 860 -9.70 9.41 8.65
C VAL A 860 -9.60 7.98 8.14
N LYS A 861 -8.92 7.76 7.01
CA LYS A 861 -8.72 6.41 6.43
C LYS A 861 -7.93 5.46 7.35
N LYS A 862 -7.04 6.01 8.19
CA LYS A 862 -6.22 5.25 9.13
C LYS A 862 -6.96 4.86 10.43
N LEU A 863 -8.21 5.29 10.62
CA LEU A 863 -8.99 4.90 11.79
C LEU A 863 -9.34 3.41 11.75
N SER A 864 -9.14 2.73 12.88
CA SER A 864 -9.58 1.34 13.06
C SER A 864 -11.09 1.15 13.01
N ASN A 865 -11.88 2.22 13.20
CA ASN A 865 -13.34 2.16 13.18
C ASN A 865 -13.95 3.45 12.58
N ILE A 866 -13.88 3.57 11.25
CA ILE A 866 -14.49 4.67 10.48
C ILE A 866 -16.02 4.69 10.63
N ASP A 867 -16.64 3.52 10.78
CA ASP A 867 -18.10 3.41 10.88
C ASP A 867 -18.64 4.08 12.15
N ARG A 868 -17.91 4.00 13.26
CA ARG A 868 -18.24 4.74 14.49
C ARG A 868 -18.23 6.25 14.26
N LEU A 869 -17.19 6.78 13.61
CA LEU A 869 -17.11 8.20 13.25
C LEU A 869 -18.29 8.62 12.36
N LYS A 870 -18.59 7.85 11.30
CA LYS A 870 -19.73 8.10 10.41
C LYS A 870 -21.05 8.13 11.19
N LYS A 871 -21.22 7.24 12.16
CA LYS A 871 -22.41 7.16 13.00
C LYS A 871 -22.53 8.35 13.94
N ASP A 872 -21.46 8.75 14.62
CA ASP A 872 -21.44 9.90 15.53
C ASP A 872 -21.74 11.21 14.80
N LEU A 873 -21.13 11.42 13.62
CA LEU A 873 -21.39 12.58 12.77
C LEU A 873 -22.83 12.60 12.26
N ALA A 874 -23.38 11.44 11.86
CA ALA A 874 -24.77 11.34 11.44
C ALA A 874 -25.73 11.66 12.60
N ASN A 875 -25.47 11.14 13.80
CA ASN A 875 -26.27 11.41 14.99
C ASN A 875 -26.29 12.90 15.35
N ALA A 876 -25.14 13.58 15.27
CA ALA A 876 -25.05 15.01 15.50
C ALA A 876 -25.94 15.81 14.53
N ILE A 877 -26.02 15.39 13.26
CA ILE A 877 -26.92 16.00 12.27
C ILE A 877 -28.39 15.69 12.53
N GLU A 878 -28.72 14.47 12.95
CA GLU A 878 -30.10 14.13 13.31
C GLU A 878 -30.60 14.97 14.48
N ASP A 879 -29.76 15.17 15.49
CA ASP A 879 -30.09 15.99 16.65
C ASP A 879 -30.18 17.48 16.27
N LEU A 880 -29.27 17.98 15.42
CA LEU A 880 -29.35 19.34 14.85
C LEU A 880 -30.65 19.57 14.09
N LYS A 881 -31.11 18.61 13.28
CA LYS A 881 -32.41 18.69 12.58
C LYS A 881 -33.56 18.84 13.57
N ILE A 882 -33.60 18.04 14.64
CA ILE A 882 -34.66 18.16 15.65
C ILE A 882 -34.63 19.52 16.33
N THR A 883 -33.46 20.04 16.67
CA THR A 883 -33.31 21.39 17.23
C THR A 883 -33.88 22.44 16.28
N LYS A 884 -33.55 22.38 14.97
CA LYS A 884 -34.08 23.31 13.98
C LYS A 884 -35.58 23.18 13.76
N LEU A 885 -36.14 21.97 13.83
CA LEU A 885 -37.59 21.79 13.76
C LEU A 885 -38.31 22.45 14.95
N LYS A 886 -37.72 22.40 16.16
CA LYS A 886 -38.25 23.08 17.36
C LYS A 886 -38.13 24.61 17.26
N GLU A 887 -36.98 25.12 16.83
CA GLU A 887 -36.74 26.57 16.65
C GLU A 887 -37.77 27.22 15.70
N TYR A 888 -38.19 26.48 14.67
CA TYR A 888 -39.17 26.94 13.67
C TYR A 888 -40.61 26.53 14.00
N ASN A 889 -40.89 26.07 15.22
CA ASN A 889 -42.23 25.66 15.68
C ASN A 889 -42.92 24.63 14.77
N ILE A 890 -42.13 23.76 14.13
CA ILE A 890 -42.67 22.69 13.26
C ILE A 890 -43.15 21.50 14.10
N ILE A 891 -42.47 21.23 15.22
CA ILE A 891 -42.76 20.16 16.19
C ILE A 891 -42.88 20.69 17.62
#